data_AF-A0A933GK15-F1
#
_entry.id   AF-A0A933GK15-F1
#
_cell.length_a   1.000
_cell.length_b   1.000
_cell.length_c   1.000
_cell.angle_alpha   90.00
_cell.angle_beta   90.00
_cell.angle_gamma   90.00
#
_symmetry.space_group_name_H-M   'P 1'
#
loop_
_entity.id
_entity.type
_entity.pdbx_description
1 polymer ?
#
loop_
_entity_poly.entity_id
_entity_poly.type
_entity_poly.pdbx_seq_one_letter_code
_entity_poly.pdbx_strand_id
1 'polypeptide(L)'
;MSASMVDKQLQSPAVNNGQDFYRHTPSHDGTAETGPDVEAMDTAVASLAKAIQDEQQQLMQKSTAPRRRLPMYALPLLCLDASKLAHITLESIQTLITTRGAAGSETMCIHAAKVIGERCQRERRLDLRRGQARDIGKLLMERTNIRSRTKKQAARFDSTDWSEGYRDIHLGAKLIDLAVVYTHMLSIGWGRSRGTRRQPKIPRILRLLEHKLLPLAMPQPLPMTMKPVPWTGLGSGGYPGTEELEMELVKHRHSESAIRALKKAKLAEVFSAVNALQETPWQINKSIYSIVQRLWQEGKKIPGLPPFEPVLPKAAEQGRALSQQNPRVLLVSRLKRYGEAALQGTRRREYVTARACVGLLQALERHSVLPNDNLAEQVSKCLDLPETEYAKDVPDHPLPSERPAPVLNRLLEYRLYEDFRLGWRITLPNLERCGLVRVDYCNLFAICQNNDLWKENMLLKECTLEQRQQIAVGVLDYMRRSLAIDAEYPPQLKRLVRGTLKEPWTFGKKERLFTATVFIDPEVRAEWAKNEKSVSYRSWIGRFLCRQVKWRYPGCLTEEIYTGLIRGLLEALEVGGILKRVNSASGKLGFQIRVDRLQWVRGDGSPPLTSILWFPSKANRVEESKPVADLTIMHLLMAVCEKLFSEDHFFFPHQLDYRGRAYPIPPILNPQSDDLGRALLVFADGKLLGNKGADWLAVHLANMFGYDKASFDDRVKWVHDNQDKILEFVAQPEKISQIWGDARIDKPWCFLAACLEWKGYLKKGKSYKSHLPIAMDGTCNGLQHLSAMGHDPVGSRYTNLVPGSKPEDIYQEVANRLKELVCFLQV
;
A
#
# COMPACT_ATOMS: atom_id res chain seq x y z
N MET A 1 7.72 -35.26 24.28
CA MET A 1 7.49 -35.62 22.86
C MET A 1 8.85 -35.77 22.21
N SER A 2 9.13 -36.85 21.46
CA SER A 2 10.44 -37.05 20.85
C SER A 2 10.69 -36.01 19.74
N ALA A 3 11.92 -35.52 19.60
CA ALA A 3 12.32 -34.54 18.57
C ALA A 3 11.83 -34.92 17.15
N SER A 4 11.73 -36.23 16.86
CA SER A 4 11.21 -36.74 15.58
C SER A 4 9.74 -36.42 15.25
N MET A 5 8.89 -36.11 16.25
CA MET A 5 7.48 -35.79 16.04
C MET A 5 7.25 -34.31 15.70
N VAL A 6 8.00 -33.41 16.35
CA VAL A 6 7.96 -31.96 16.05
C VAL A 6 8.46 -31.72 14.63
N ASP A 7 9.48 -32.49 14.22
CA ASP A 7 10.00 -32.47 12.87
C ASP A 7 8.96 -32.91 11.83
N LYS A 8 8.23 -34.01 12.04
CA LYS A 8 7.15 -34.43 11.11
C LYS A 8 6.02 -33.39 11.01
N GLN A 9 5.71 -32.68 12.09
CA GLN A 9 4.74 -31.57 12.12
C GLN A 9 5.30 -30.24 11.57
N LEU A 10 6.61 -30.11 11.38
CA LEU A 10 7.24 -29.02 10.63
C LEU A 10 7.39 -29.37 9.14
N GLN A 11 7.38 -30.66 8.82
CA GLN A 11 7.71 -31.24 7.51
C GLN A 11 6.49 -31.65 6.67
N SER A 12 5.27 -31.69 7.22
CA SER A 12 4.08 -31.96 6.40
C SER A 12 3.74 -30.77 5.49
N PRO A 13 3.15 -30.98 4.29
CA PRO A 13 2.83 -29.89 3.38
C PRO A 13 1.98 -28.86 4.12
N ALA A 14 2.19 -27.58 3.79
CA ALA A 14 1.55 -26.40 4.37
C ALA A 14 0.08 -26.60 4.83
N VAL A 15 -0.71 -27.33 4.03
CA VAL A 15 -2.13 -27.63 4.27
C VAL A 15 -2.38 -28.47 5.53
N ASN A 16 -1.53 -29.46 5.85
CA ASN A 16 -1.71 -30.37 6.97
C ASN A 16 -1.15 -29.79 8.28
N ASN A 17 -0.03 -29.07 8.22
CA ASN A 17 0.54 -28.38 9.41
C ASN A 17 -0.36 -27.26 9.92
N GLY A 18 -1.11 -26.58 9.03
CA GLY A 18 -2.12 -25.62 9.45
C GLY A 18 -3.18 -26.26 10.35
N GLN A 19 -3.75 -27.40 9.93
CA GLN A 19 -4.84 -28.08 10.65
C GLN A 19 -4.45 -28.57 12.05
N ASP A 20 -3.24 -29.13 12.23
CA ASP A 20 -2.77 -29.59 13.53
C ASP A 20 -2.31 -28.43 14.45
N PHE A 21 -1.81 -27.34 13.86
CA PHE A 21 -1.42 -26.13 14.59
C PHE A 21 -2.64 -25.43 15.24
N TYR A 22 -3.78 -25.36 14.53
CA TYR A 22 -5.02 -24.77 15.06
C TYR A 22 -5.62 -25.54 16.25
N ARG A 23 -5.51 -26.87 16.24
CA ARG A 23 -6.12 -27.72 17.29
C ARG A 23 -5.37 -27.73 18.62
N HIS A 24 -4.12 -27.25 18.65
CA HIS A 24 -3.22 -27.45 19.80
C HIS A 24 -2.61 -26.16 20.37
N THR A 25 -3.04 -24.97 19.94
CA THR A 25 -2.56 -23.71 20.52
C THR A 25 -3.39 -23.33 21.76
N PRO A 26 -2.80 -23.25 22.97
CA PRO A 26 -3.53 -22.81 24.16
C PRO A 26 -3.81 -21.30 24.12
N SER A 27 -4.92 -20.87 24.72
CA SER A 27 -5.22 -19.45 24.94
C SER A 27 -4.16 -18.81 25.85
N HIS A 28 -3.95 -17.49 25.73
CA HIS A 28 -3.01 -16.73 26.57
C HIS A 28 -3.36 -16.73 28.07
N ASP A 29 -4.52 -17.30 28.45
CA ASP A 29 -5.07 -17.21 29.80
C ASP A 29 -5.02 -18.55 30.56
N GLY A 30 -4.34 -19.57 30.01
CA GLY A 30 -4.16 -20.86 30.69
C GLY A 30 -5.44 -21.69 30.83
N THR A 31 -6.56 -21.26 30.23
CA THR A 31 -7.78 -22.04 30.10
C THR A 31 -7.72 -22.85 28.80
N ALA A 32 -8.02 -24.14 28.88
CA ALA A 32 -8.01 -25.09 27.76
C ALA A 32 -9.17 -24.87 26.77
N GLU A 33 -9.55 -23.63 26.50
CA GLU A 33 -10.56 -23.25 25.52
C GLU A 33 -9.86 -22.56 24.33
N THR A 34 -10.12 -23.05 23.13
CA THR A 34 -9.67 -22.43 21.86
C THR A 34 -10.19 -21.00 21.80
N GLY A 35 -9.30 -20.01 21.66
CA GLY A 35 -9.70 -18.60 21.66
C GLY A 35 -10.70 -18.25 20.54
N PRO A 36 -11.49 -17.17 20.69
CA PRO A 36 -12.56 -16.74 19.75
C PRO A 36 -12.08 -16.50 18.32
N ASP A 37 -10.77 -16.33 18.15
CA ASP A 37 -10.13 -16.05 16.87
C ASP A 37 -9.90 -17.36 16.06
N VAL A 38 -9.55 -18.48 16.69
CA VAL A 38 -9.39 -19.77 15.99
C VAL A 38 -10.73 -20.24 15.38
N GLU A 39 -11.81 -20.04 16.13
CA GLU A 39 -13.17 -20.37 15.73
C GLU A 39 -13.62 -19.61 14.47
N ALA A 40 -13.19 -18.35 14.31
CA ALA A 40 -13.53 -17.52 13.15
C ALA A 40 -12.86 -18.02 11.85
N MET A 41 -11.61 -18.48 11.91
CA MET A 41 -10.91 -19.01 10.74
C MET A 41 -11.45 -20.39 10.34
N ASP A 42 -11.71 -21.26 11.32
CA ASP A 42 -12.33 -22.57 11.06
C ASP A 42 -13.72 -22.41 10.45
N THR A 43 -14.51 -21.44 10.93
CA THR A 43 -15.80 -21.07 10.34
C THR A 43 -15.65 -20.60 8.89
N ALA A 44 -14.63 -19.78 8.60
CA ALA A 44 -14.38 -19.30 7.25
C ALA A 44 -13.92 -20.40 6.28
N VAL A 45 -13.01 -21.27 6.72
CA VAL A 45 -12.56 -22.45 5.97
C VAL A 45 -13.74 -23.38 5.71
N ALA A 46 -14.55 -23.69 6.73
CA ALA A 46 -15.72 -24.56 6.60
C ALA A 46 -16.76 -23.96 5.64
N SER A 47 -17.06 -22.67 5.75
CA SER A 47 -17.99 -21.96 4.86
C SER A 47 -17.51 -21.99 3.40
N LEU A 48 -16.21 -21.71 3.18
CA LEU A 48 -15.62 -21.75 1.84
C LEU A 48 -15.56 -23.18 1.28
N ALA A 49 -15.20 -24.17 2.09
CA ALA A 49 -15.16 -25.58 1.69
C ALA A 49 -16.54 -26.06 1.26
N LYS A 50 -17.61 -25.69 1.98
CA LYS A 50 -18.99 -25.98 1.61
C LYS A 50 -19.37 -25.34 0.27
N ALA A 51 -19.06 -24.06 0.08
CA ALA A 51 -19.33 -23.36 -1.18
C ALA A 51 -18.58 -23.98 -2.38
N ILE A 52 -17.33 -24.42 -2.18
CA ILE A 52 -16.56 -25.14 -3.19
C ILE A 52 -17.19 -26.50 -3.50
N GLN A 53 -17.65 -27.23 -2.48
CA GLN A 53 -18.33 -28.50 -2.65
C GLN A 53 -19.63 -28.35 -3.44
N ASP A 54 -20.41 -27.31 -3.16
CA ASP A 54 -21.64 -27.00 -3.90
C ASP A 54 -21.34 -26.71 -5.39
N GLU A 55 -20.29 -25.94 -5.68
CA GLU A 55 -19.83 -25.68 -7.05
C GLU A 55 -19.34 -26.97 -7.74
N GLN A 56 -18.61 -27.84 -7.03
CA GLN A 56 -18.19 -29.16 -7.54
C GLN A 56 -19.42 -30.01 -7.90
N GLN A 57 -20.45 -30.05 -7.05
CA GLN A 57 -21.69 -30.78 -7.32
C GLN A 57 -22.43 -30.22 -8.53
N GLN A 58 -22.57 -28.89 -8.65
CA GLN A 58 -23.18 -28.25 -9.82
C GLN A 58 -22.42 -28.59 -11.12
N LEU A 59 -21.09 -28.65 -11.07
CA LEU A 59 -20.27 -29.09 -12.20
C LEU A 59 -20.43 -30.58 -12.51
N MET A 60 -20.95 -31.41 -11.61
CA MET A 60 -21.18 -32.84 -11.86
C MET A 60 -22.62 -33.14 -12.32
N GLN A 61 -23.56 -32.21 -12.16
CA GLN A 61 -24.95 -32.38 -12.61
C GLN A 61 -25.03 -32.61 -14.13
N LYS A 62 -25.83 -33.61 -14.54
CA LYS A 62 -26.09 -33.93 -15.95
C LYS A 62 -26.93 -32.82 -16.58
N SER A 63 -26.31 -32.00 -17.41
CA SER A 63 -27.00 -30.95 -18.18
C SER A 63 -27.97 -31.55 -19.19
N THR A 64 -29.25 -31.19 -19.12
CA THR A 64 -30.28 -31.48 -20.14
C THR A 64 -30.07 -30.67 -21.43
N ALA A 65 -29.27 -29.62 -21.39
CA ALA A 65 -28.93 -28.81 -22.57
C ALA A 65 -27.74 -29.38 -23.35
N PRO A 66 -27.82 -29.49 -24.69
CA PRO A 66 -26.73 -30.00 -25.51
C PRO A 66 -25.53 -29.04 -25.50
N ARG A 67 -24.34 -29.55 -25.16
CA ARG A 67 -23.02 -28.91 -25.33
C ARG A 67 -22.71 -27.66 -24.50
N ARG A 68 -22.95 -27.65 -23.17
CA ARG A 68 -22.27 -26.66 -22.31
C ARG A 68 -20.83 -27.09 -22.04
N ARG A 69 -19.86 -26.46 -22.74
CA ARG A 69 -18.41 -26.67 -22.53
C ARG A 69 -18.07 -26.35 -21.07
N LEU A 70 -17.32 -27.23 -20.41
CA LEU A 70 -16.83 -27.00 -19.04
C LEU A 70 -16.01 -25.70 -18.98
N PRO A 71 -16.19 -24.85 -17.96
CA PRO A 71 -15.35 -23.68 -17.76
C PRO A 71 -13.91 -24.11 -17.47
N MET A 72 -12.93 -23.24 -17.75
CA MET A 72 -11.51 -23.60 -17.68
C MET A 72 -11.04 -24.00 -16.27
N TYR A 73 -11.71 -23.52 -15.21
CA TYR A 73 -11.44 -23.88 -13.83
C TYR A 73 -12.03 -25.24 -13.41
N ALA A 74 -12.96 -25.82 -14.17
CA ALA A 74 -13.75 -26.96 -13.70
C ALA A 74 -12.91 -28.21 -13.40
N LEU A 75 -12.02 -28.58 -14.33
CA LEU A 75 -11.15 -29.76 -14.13
C LEU A 75 -10.18 -29.57 -12.94
N PRO A 76 -9.46 -28.44 -12.84
CA PRO A 76 -8.68 -28.11 -11.64
C PRO A 76 -9.49 -28.10 -10.33
N LEU A 77 -10.75 -27.63 -10.37
CA LEU A 77 -11.60 -27.59 -9.17
C LEU A 77 -12.05 -28.99 -8.74
N LEU A 78 -12.37 -29.88 -9.68
CA LEU A 78 -12.86 -31.23 -9.40
C LEU A 78 -11.76 -32.19 -8.92
N CYS A 79 -10.51 -31.94 -9.30
CA CYS A 79 -9.40 -32.86 -9.03
C CYS A 79 -8.81 -32.79 -7.62
N LEU A 80 -9.28 -31.85 -6.79
CA LEU A 80 -8.84 -31.62 -5.41
C LEU A 80 -10.04 -31.61 -4.46
N ASP A 81 -9.77 -31.93 -3.18
CA ASP A 81 -10.77 -31.86 -2.13
C ASP A 81 -11.15 -30.41 -1.81
N ALA A 82 -12.44 -30.17 -1.53
CA ALA A 82 -12.96 -28.84 -1.25
C ALA A 82 -12.29 -28.19 -0.02
N SER A 83 -11.98 -28.98 1.01
CA SER A 83 -11.25 -28.51 2.19
C SER A 83 -9.82 -28.06 1.85
N LYS A 84 -9.07 -28.85 1.06
CA LYS A 84 -7.73 -28.46 0.58
C LYS A 84 -7.77 -27.16 -0.22
N LEU A 85 -8.74 -27.03 -1.11
CA LEU A 85 -8.94 -25.82 -1.93
C LEU A 85 -9.25 -24.59 -1.06
N ALA A 86 -10.10 -24.73 -0.03
CA ALA A 86 -10.43 -23.65 0.89
C ALA A 86 -9.20 -23.17 1.69
N HIS A 87 -8.44 -24.11 2.26
CA HIS A 87 -7.20 -23.81 2.98
C HIS A 87 -6.17 -23.11 2.09
N ILE A 88 -5.84 -23.69 0.93
CA ILE A 88 -4.88 -23.09 -0.01
C ILE A 88 -5.32 -21.67 -0.39
N THR A 89 -6.63 -21.45 -0.60
CA THR A 89 -7.16 -20.14 -0.99
C THR A 89 -6.97 -19.08 0.09
N LEU A 90 -7.48 -19.32 1.29
CA LEU A 90 -7.43 -18.34 2.38
C LEU A 90 -5.99 -18.05 2.82
N GLU A 91 -5.17 -19.10 2.93
CA GLU A 91 -3.75 -19.01 3.29
C GLU A 91 -2.93 -18.23 2.26
N SER A 92 -3.16 -18.47 0.95
CA SER A 92 -2.45 -17.74 -0.11
C SER A 92 -2.81 -16.26 -0.12
N ILE A 93 -4.10 -15.95 0.08
CA ILE A 93 -4.56 -14.55 0.12
C ILE A 93 -3.96 -13.83 1.32
N GLN A 94 -3.96 -14.48 2.50
CA GLN A 94 -3.33 -13.95 3.70
C GLN A 94 -1.84 -13.71 3.50
N THR A 95 -1.10 -14.71 2.97
CA THR A 95 0.34 -14.61 2.68
C THR A 95 0.65 -13.44 1.74
N LEU A 96 -0.17 -13.24 0.70
CA LEU A 96 0.04 -12.15 -0.24
C LEU A 96 -0.24 -10.77 0.36
N ILE A 97 -1.13 -10.70 1.35
CA ILE A 97 -1.40 -9.48 2.10
C ILE A 97 -0.25 -9.17 3.06
N THR A 98 0.33 -10.17 3.73
CA THR A 98 1.42 -9.97 4.69
C THR A 98 2.76 -9.65 4.02
N THR A 99 3.15 -10.44 3.01
CA THR A 99 4.46 -10.31 2.34
C THR A 99 4.59 -9.08 1.43
N ARG A 100 3.49 -8.60 0.81
CA ARG A 100 3.48 -7.37 -0.01
C ARG A 100 2.87 -6.16 0.70
N GLY A 101 2.23 -6.37 1.85
CA GLY A 101 1.63 -5.32 2.68
C GLY A 101 2.64 -4.37 3.30
N ALA A 102 3.89 -4.81 3.49
CA ALA A 102 5.00 -3.96 3.97
C ALA A 102 5.29 -2.76 3.03
N ALA A 103 4.91 -2.85 1.75
CA ALA A 103 5.09 -1.77 0.77
C ALA A 103 3.80 -0.96 0.49
N GLY A 104 2.72 -1.18 1.25
CA GLY A 104 1.46 -0.45 1.13
C GLY A 104 0.73 -0.60 -0.22
N SER A 105 1.04 -1.64 -1.01
CA SER A 105 0.39 -1.91 -2.29
C SER A 105 -0.69 -2.99 -2.17
N GLU A 106 -1.95 -2.62 -2.43
CA GLU A 106 -3.07 -3.56 -2.62
C GLU A 106 -2.69 -4.70 -3.61
N THR A 107 -2.91 -5.96 -3.23
CA THR A 107 -2.60 -7.13 -4.06
C THR A 107 -3.55 -7.20 -5.26
N MET A 108 -2.98 -7.34 -6.47
CA MET A 108 -3.75 -7.52 -7.70
C MET A 108 -4.47 -8.88 -7.68
N CYS A 109 -5.78 -8.91 -7.95
CA CYS A 109 -6.53 -10.17 -7.95
C CYS A 109 -5.94 -11.19 -8.95
N ILE A 110 -5.44 -10.75 -10.10
CA ILE A 110 -4.81 -11.64 -11.09
C ILE A 110 -3.54 -12.31 -10.56
N HIS A 111 -2.77 -11.61 -9.73
CA HIS A 111 -1.59 -12.17 -9.10
C HIS A 111 -1.99 -13.17 -8.02
N ALA A 112 -2.97 -12.81 -7.18
CA ALA A 112 -3.49 -13.73 -6.16
C ALA A 112 -4.08 -15.00 -6.77
N ALA A 113 -4.88 -14.85 -7.83
CA ALA A 113 -5.46 -15.96 -8.57
C ALA A 113 -4.37 -16.89 -9.14
N LYS A 114 -3.30 -16.31 -9.72
CA LYS A 114 -2.17 -17.08 -10.22
C LYS A 114 -1.49 -17.89 -9.10
N VAL A 115 -1.17 -17.24 -7.97
CA VAL A 115 -0.49 -17.90 -6.84
C VAL A 115 -1.34 -19.03 -6.26
N ILE A 116 -2.65 -18.82 -6.08
CA ILE A 116 -3.58 -19.86 -5.62
C ILE A 116 -3.59 -21.02 -6.62
N GLY A 117 -3.73 -20.74 -7.91
CA GLY A 117 -3.75 -21.76 -8.96
C GLY A 117 -2.49 -22.59 -9.04
N GLU A 118 -1.31 -21.95 -8.97
CA GLU A 118 -0.01 -22.63 -8.95
C GLU A 118 0.14 -23.52 -7.71
N ARG A 119 -0.32 -23.07 -6.53
CA ARG A 119 -0.33 -23.91 -5.32
C ARG A 119 -1.28 -25.09 -5.43
N CYS A 120 -2.48 -24.91 -5.98
CA CYS A 120 -3.40 -26.01 -6.25
C CYS A 120 -2.81 -27.03 -7.24
N GLN A 121 -2.13 -26.57 -8.29
CA GLN A 121 -1.47 -27.47 -9.24
C GLN A 121 -0.37 -28.30 -8.57
N ARG A 122 0.44 -27.68 -7.70
CA ARG A 122 1.45 -28.39 -6.91
C ARG A 122 0.80 -29.44 -6.00
N GLU A 123 -0.29 -29.09 -5.31
CA GLU A 123 -1.03 -30.06 -4.49
C GLU A 123 -1.57 -31.23 -5.32
N ARG A 124 -2.07 -30.98 -6.54
CA ARG A 124 -2.51 -32.06 -7.45
C ARG A 124 -1.36 -33.01 -7.82
N ARG A 125 -0.16 -32.47 -8.08
CA ARG A 125 1.02 -33.29 -8.38
C ARG A 125 1.46 -34.11 -7.17
N LEU A 126 1.35 -33.56 -5.97
CA LEU A 126 1.60 -34.27 -4.71
C LEU A 126 0.62 -35.43 -4.53
N ASP A 127 -0.68 -35.20 -4.74
CA ASP A 127 -1.69 -36.25 -4.64
C ASP A 127 -1.45 -37.39 -5.63
N LEU A 128 -0.98 -37.07 -6.85
CA LEU A 128 -0.60 -38.09 -7.84
C LEU A 128 0.57 -38.94 -7.36
N ARG A 129 1.62 -38.31 -6.82
CA ARG A 129 2.80 -39.03 -6.28
C ARG A 129 2.47 -39.88 -5.05
N ARG A 130 1.54 -39.41 -4.21
CA ARG A 130 1.06 -40.12 -3.01
C ARG A 130 0.06 -41.24 -3.30
N GLY A 131 -0.39 -41.38 -4.55
CA GLY A 131 -1.49 -42.30 -4.89
C GLY A 131 -2.84 -41.90 -4.29
N GLN A 132 -2.99 -40.63 -3.86
CA GLN A 132 -4.21 -40.08 -3.26
C GLN A 132 -5.04 -39.25 -4.26
N ALA A 133 -4.57 -39.13 -5.50
CA ALA A 133 -5.24 -38.36 -6.55
C ALA A 133 -6.62 -38.92 -6.90
N ARG A 134 -7.63 -38.04 -6.87
CA ARG A 134 -8.95 -38.32 -7.45
C ARG A 134 -8.83 -38.68 -8.94
N ASP A 135 -9.53 -39.73 -9.37
CA ASP A 135 -9.57 -40.16 -10.77
C ASP A 135 -10.50 -39.24 -11.59
N ILE A 136 -9.88 -38.33 -12.33
CA ILE A 136 -10.59 -37.37 -13.21
C ILE A 136 -11.32 -38.09 -14.34
N GLY A 137 -10.77 -39.21 -14.83
CA GLY A 137 -11.38 -40.02 -15.86
C GLY A 137 -12.71 -40.58 -15.39
N LYS A 138 -12.77 -41.11 -14.16
CA LYS A 138 -14.00 -41.58 -13.52
C LYS A 138 -15.02 -40.45 -13.36
N LEU A 139 -14.62 -39.31 -12.80
CA LEU A 139 -15.49 -38.14 -12.61
C LEU A 139 -16.11 -37.64 -13.94
N LEU A 140 -15.32 -37.57 -15.01
CA LEU A 140 -15.81 -37.13 -16.32
C LEU A 140 -16.68 -38.18 -17.02
N MET A 141 -16.48 -39.48 -16.75
CA MET A 141 -17.32 -40.56 -17.28
C MET A 141 -18.71 -40.57 -16.64
N GLU A 142 -18.83 -40.17 -15.38
CA GLU A 142 -20.14 -40.00 -14.72
C GLU A 142 -21.00 -38.91 -15.39
N ARG A 143 -20.33 -37.94 -16.06
CA ARG A 143 -20.95 -36.84 -16.81
C ARG A 143 -21.19 -37.15 -18.29
N THR A 144 -20.39 -38.02 -18.92
CA THR A 144 -20.40 -38.21 -20.39
C THR A 144 -20.26 -39.68 -20.80
N ASN A 145 -21.04 -40.13 -21.79
CA ASN A 145 -20.99 -41.50 -22.30
C ASN A 145 -19.77 -41.81 -23.21
N ILE A 146 -18.84 -40.87 -23.42
CA ILE A 146 -17.73 -41.01 -24.38
C ILE A 146 -16.42 -41.41 -23.67
N ARG A 147 -16.25 -42.72 -23.40
CA ARG A 147 -15.16 -43.26 -22.56
C ARG A 147 -13.74 -43.00 -23.10
N SER A 148 -13.51 -43.17 -24.40
CA SER A 148 -12.17 -43.04 -25.02
C SER A 148 -11.62 -41.59 -24.98
N ARG A 149 -12.46 -40.62 -25.32
CA ARG A 149 -12.10 -39.19 -25.31
C ARG A 149 -11.82 -38.69 -23.90
N THR A 150 -12.59 -39.15 -22.92
CA THR A 150 -12.46 -38.79 -21.51
C THR A 150 -11.16 -39.30 -20.89
N LYS A 151 -10.76 -40.55 -21.16
CA LYS A 151 -9.45 -41.08 -20.72
C LYS A 151 -8.28 -40.27 -21.27
N LYS A 152 -8.30 -39.94 -22.58
CA LYS A 152 -7.26 -39.11 -23.21
C LYS A 152 -7.21 -37.70 -22.62
N GLN A 153 -8.38 -37.12 -22.30
CA GLN A 153 -8.47 -35.78 -21.70
C GLN A 153 -7.93 -35.76 -20.26
N ALA A 154 -8.20 -36.79 -19.46
CA ALA A 154 -7.67 -36.92 -18.10
C ALA A 154 -6.15 -37.09 -18.10
N ALA A 155 -5.62 -38.02 -18.90
CA ALA A 155 -4.17 -38.24 -19.02
C ALA A 155 -3.42 -36.98 -19.49
N ARG A 156 -4.00 -36.25 -20.45
CA ARG A 156 -3.44 -34.97 -20.92
C ARG A 156 -3.47 -33.90 -19.83
N PHE A 157 -4.49 -33.87 -18.98
CA PHE A 157 -4.61 -32.85 -17.95
C PHE A 157 -3.51 -32.93 -16.90
N ASP A 158 -3.23 -34.14 -16.40
CA ASP A 158 -2.19 -34.34 -15.38
C ASP A 158 -0.76 -34.14 -15.93
N SER A 159 -0.56 -34.28 -17.25
CA SER A 159 0.73 -34.03 -17.90
C SER A 159 0.96 -32.58 -18.37
N THR A 160 -0.09 -31.73 -18.40
CA THR A 160 0.02 -30.35 -18.91
C THR A 160 0.24 -29.37 -17.75
N ASP A 161 1.11 -28.37 -17.93
CA ASP A 161 1.19 -27.24 -17.01
C ASP A 161 -0.10 -26.40 -17.12
N TRP A 162 -0.82 -26.24 -16.01
CA TRP A 162 -2.09 -25.50 -15.98
C TRP A 162 -1.95 -24.05 -16.46
N SER A 163 -0.75 -23.47 -16.31
CA SER A 163 -0.44 -22.11 -16.75
C SER A 163 -0.38 -21.93 -18.27
N GLU A 164 -0.06 -22.98 -19.05
CA GLU A 164 -0.07 -22.92 -20.53
C GLU A 164 -1.48 -22.70 -21.10
N GLY A 165 -2.52 -23.04 -20.32
CA GLY A 165 -3.93 -22.84 -20.65
C GLY A 165 -4.64 -21.83 -19.76
N TYR A 166 -3.91 -21.05 -18.95
CA TYR A 166 -4.45 -20.13 -17.94
C TYR A 166 -5.42 -20.78 -16.92
N ARG A 167 -5.41 -22.11 -16.78
CA ARG A 167 -6.34 -22.84 -15.92
C ARG A 167 -6.08 -22.56 -14.44
N ASP A 168 -4.83 -22.34 -14.09
CA ASP A 168 -4.36 -21.87 -12.78
C ASP A 168 -5.03 -20.53 -12.39
N ILE A 169 -4.95 -19.53 -13.27
CA ILE A 169 -5.54 -18.20 -13.03
C ILE A 169 -7.06 -18.30 -12.94
N HIS A 170 -7.70 -19.07 -13.82
CA HIS A 170 -9.15 -19.24 -13.79
C HIS A 170 -9.63 -19.97 -12.53
N LEU A 171 -8.90 -20.99 -12.07
CA LEU A 171 -9.17 -21.65 -10.80
C LEU A 171 -9.05 -20.67 -9.63
N GLY A 172 -7.91 -19.99 -9.52
CA GLY A 172 -7.69 -19.06 -8.43
C GLY A 172 -8.69 -17.90 -8.43
N ALA A 173 -9.11 -17.41 -9.60
CA ALA A 173 -10.12 -16.36 -9.70
C ALA A 173 -11.49 -16.82 -9.18
N LYS A 174 -11.91 -18.06 -9.52
CA LYS A 174 -13.16 -18.64 -9.01
C LYS A 174 -13.11 -18.89 -7.50
N LEU A 175 -11.98 -19.35 -6.98
CA LEU A 175 -11.79 -19.57 -5.55
C LEU A 175 -11.82 -18.24 -4.76
N ILE A 176 -11.21 -17.18 -5.29
CA ILE A 176 -11.32 -15.83 -4.71
C ILE A 176 -12.78 -15.34 -4.71
N ASP A 177 -13.51 -15.56 -5.81
CA ASP A 177 -14.92 -15.17 -5.92
C ASP A 177 -15.78 -15.85 -4.85
N LEU A 178 -15.65 -17.17 -4.70
CA LEU A 178 -16.31 -17.92 -3.62
C LEU A 178 -15.88 -17.42 -2.23
N ALA A 179 -14.58 -17.17 -2.02
CA ALA A 179 -14.10 -16.68 -0.73
C ALA A 179 -14.70 -15.30 -0.38
N VAL A 180 -14.83 -14.39 -1.34
CA VAL A 180 -15.44 -13.05 -1.13
C VAL A 180 -16.91 -13.16 -0.75
N VAL A 181 -17.66 -14.05 -1.39
CA VAL A 181 -19.10 -14.20 -1.16
C VAL A 181 -19.40 -14.89 0.16
N TYR A 182 -18.70 -15.98 0.48
CA TYR A 182 -19.11 -16.91 1.53
C TYR A 182 -18.36 -16.76 2.86
N THR A 183 -17.17 -16.15 2.87
CA THR A 183 -16.42 -15.93 4.13
C THR A 183 -16.67 -14.55 4.73
N HIS A 184 -17.09 -13.56 3.92
CA HIS A 184 -17.16 -12.14 4.29
C HIS A 184 -15.86 -11.54 4.87
N MET A 185 -14.74 -12.27 4.80
CA MET A 185 -13.42 -11.80 5.22
C MET A 185 -12.76 -10.93 4.15
N LEU A 186 -13.17 -11.09 2.89
CA LEU A 186 -12.55 -10.45 1.74
C LEU A 186 -13.47 -9.42 1.10
N SER A 187 -12.89 -8.38 0.52
CA SER A 187 -13.57 -7.48 -0.40
C SER A 187 -12.79 -7.40 -1.72
N ILE A 188 -13.41 -6.90 -2.80
CA ILE A 188 -12.71 -6.58 -4.05
C ILE A 188 -12.80 -5.07 -4.28
N GLY A 189 -11.65 -4.41 -4.33
CA GLY A 189 -11.48 -3.02 -4.71
C GLY A 189 -11.01 -2.89 -6.15
N TRP A 190 -10.99 -1.65 -6.65
CA TRP A 190 -10.55 -1.35 -8.01
C TRP A 190 -9.40 -0.35 -7.97
N GLY A 191 -8.28 -0.69 -8.59
CA GLY A 191 -7.12 0.20 -8.67
C GLY A 191 -6.55 0.29 -10.08
N ARG A 192 -5.72 1.31 -10.32
CA ARG A 192 -4.98 1.45 -11.60
C ARG A 192 -3.66 0.67 -11.52
N SER A 193 -3.38 -0.14 -12.54
CA SER A 193 -2.05 -0.72 -12.81
C SER A 193 -1.19 0.29 -13.60
N ARG A 194 0.07 -0.03 -13.94
CA ARG A 194 0.89 0.75 -14.88
C ARG A 194 0.19 0.77 -16.26
N GLY A 195 -0.78 1.67 -16.44
CA GLY A 195 -1.69 1.76 -17.59
C GLY A 195 -3.05 2.42 -17.27
N THR A 196 -3.89 2.63 -18.29
CA THR A 196 -5.20 3.32 -18.17
C THR A 196 -6.35 2.44 -17.67
N ARG A 197 -6.19 1.11 -17.64
CA ARG A 197 -7.25 0.17 -17.22
C ARG A 197 -7.31 -0.01 -15.70
N ARG A 198 -8.53 0.10 -15.14
CA ARG A 198 -8.82 -0.31 -13.76
C ARG A 198 -8.77 -1.84 -13.70
N GLN A 199 -8.11 -2.38 -12.69
CA GLN A 199 -8.03 -3.81 -12.45
C GLN A 199 -8.51 -4.13 -11.03
N PRO A 200 -9.15 -5.29 -10.83
CA PRO A 200 -9.62 -5.72 -9.52
C PRO A 200 -8.42 -6.04 -8.61
N LYS A 201 -8.58 -5.67 -7.34
CA LYS A 201 -7.59 -5.82 -6.29
C LYS A 201 -8.28 -6.36 -5.04
N ILE A 202 -7.58 -7.15 -4.26
CA ILE A 202 -8.06 -7.57 -2.93
C ILE A 202 -7.62 -6.46 -1.96
N PRO A 203 -8.53 -5.57 -1.49
CA PRO A 203 -8.22 -4.63 -0.45
C PRO A 203 -7.91 -5.42 0.81
N ARG A 204 -6.93 -4.90 1.54
CA ARG A 204 -6.50 -5.36 2.86
C ARG A 204 -7.70 -5.80 3.72
N ILE A 205 -7.61 -6.99 4.32
CA ILE A 205 -8.65 -7.53 5.20
C ILE A 205 -8.61 -6.76 6.52
N LEU A 206 -9.51 -5.79 6.70
CA LEU A 206 -9.56 -4.99 7.92
C LEU A 206 -9.99 -5.80 9.15
N ARG A 207 -10.85 -6.82 8.99
CA ARG A 207 -11.38 -7.60 10.13
C ARG A 207 -10.38 -8.59 10.76
N LEU A 208 -9.45 -9.17 9.98
CA LEU A 208 -8.43 -10.10 10.52
C LEU A 208 -7.48 -9.42 11.53
N LEU A 209 -7.35 -8.10 11.43
CA LEU A 209 -6.47 -7.30 12.27
C LEU A 209 -7.11 -6.87 13.59
N GLU A 210 -8.44 -6.81 13.64
CA GLU A 210 -9.20 -6.51 14.87
C GLU A 210 -9.14 -7.69 15.87
N HIS A 211 -8.90 -8.90 15.38
CA HIS A 211 -9.03 -10.15 16.12
C HIS A 211 -7.69 -10.84 16.42
N LYS A 212 -6.52 -10.18 16.34
CA LYS A 212 -5.21 -10.83 16.61
C LYS A 212 -4.97 -12.17 15.86
N LEU A 213 -5.68 -12.42 14.75
CA LEU A 213 -5.75 -13.69 13.99
C LEU A 213 -4.46 -14.07 13.23
N LEU A 214 -3.36 -13.39 13.52
CA LEU A 214 -2.19 -13.32 12.66
C LEU A 214 -1.06 -14.31 12.98
N PRO A 215 -0.78 -14.66 14.25
CA PRO A 215 0.22 -15.68 14.55
C PRO A 215 -0.19 -17.08 14.06
N LEU A 216 -1.49 -17.33 13.93
CA LEU A 216 -2.02 -18.69 13.99
C LEU A 216 -2.29 -19.39 12.65
N ALA A 217 -2.04 -18.72 11.52
CA ALA A 217 -2.59 -19.13 10.23
C ALA A 217 -1.58 -19.39 9.09
N MET A 218 -0.30 -19.54 9.41
CA MET A 218 0.77 -19.44 8.41
C MET A 218 1.67 -20.68 8.38
N PRO A 219 1.46 -21.61 7.44
CA PRO A 219 2.48 -22.58 7.06
C PRO A 219 3.51 -21.89 6.14
N GLN A 220 4.37 -21.07 6.74
CA GLN A 220 5.56 -20.58 6.06
C GLN A 220 6.69 -21.61 6.21
N PRO A 221 7.66 -21.65 5.27
CA PRO A 221 8.90 -22.37 5.50
C PRO A 221 9.55 -21.86 6.79
N LEU A 222 9.72 -22.74 7.77
CA LEU A 222 10.32 -22.42 9.06
C LEU A 222 11.79 -22.84 9.11
N PRO A 223 12.60 -22.27 10.02
CA PRO A 223 13.94 -22.78 10.29
C PRO A 223 13.88 -24.27 10.68
N MET A 224 14.94 -25.01 10.34
CA MET A 224 15.02 -26.44 10.63
C MET A 224 15.75 -26.67 11.95
N THR A 225 15.22 -27.51 12.83
CA THR A 225 15.92 -27.94 14.06
C THR A 225 17.03 -28.96 13.75
N MET A 226 16.96 -29.62 12.59
CA MET A 226 18.02 -30.47 12.05
C MET A 226 18.78 -29.78 10.91
N LYS A 227 19.99 -30.28 10.62
CA LYS A 227 20.78 -29.80 9.48
C LYS A 227 20.00 -29.93 8.16
N PRO A 228 20.02 -28.92 7.28
CA PRO A 228 19.40 -29.00 5.97
C PRO A 228 20.03 -30.09 5.11
N VAL A 229 19.24 -30.67 4.21
CA VAL A 229 19.74 -31.65 3.24
C VAL A 229 20.75 -30.94 2.31
N PRO A 230 21.97 -31.47 2.14
CA PRO A 230 22.94 -30.85 1.25
C PRO A 230 22.42 -30.76 -0.18
N TRP A 231 22.66 -29.63 -0.84
CA TRP A 231 22.46 -29.49 -2.27
C TRP A 231 23.45 -30.37 -3.01
N THR A 232 22.94 -31.32 -3.79
CA THR A 232 23.72 -32.23 -4.66
C THR A 232 23.33 -32.08 -6.13
N GLY A 233 22.19 -31.43 -6.39
CA GLY A 233 21.69 -31.13 -7.73
C GLY A 233 20.67 -29.99 -7.69
N LEU A 234 20.19 -29.57 -8.85
CA LEU A 234 19.29 -28.40 -8.95
C LEU A 234 17.95 -28.55 -8.23
N GLY A 235 17.48 -29.77 -7.97
CA GLY A 235 16.22 -30.06 -7.27
C GLY A 235 16.38 -30.97 -6.05
N SER A 236 17.60 -31.10 -5.53
CA SER A 236 17.92 -32.02 -4.43
C SER A 236 18.79 -31.28 -3.41
N GLY A 237 18.16 -30.78 -2.34
CA GLY A 237 18.79 -30.06 -1.22
C GLY A 237 17.87 -29.04 -0.55
N GLY A 238 18.22 -28.57 0.65
CA GLY A 238 17.40 -27.69 1.48
C GLY A 238 16.54 -28.49 2.47
N TYR A 239 15.23 -28.55 2.26
CA TYR A 239 14.35 -29.31 3.16
C TYR A 239 14.41 -30.82 2.87
N PRO A 240 14.16 -31.69 3.86
CA PRO A 240 13.85 -33.09 3.60
C PRO A 240 12.63 -33.18 2.68
N GLY A 241 12.69 -34.03 1.66
CA GLY A 241 11.61 -34.15 0.67
C GLY A 241 11.49 -32.96 -0.30
N THR A 242 12.62 -32.31 -0.62
CA THR A 242 12.70 -31.21 -1.61
C THR A 242 12.14 -31.60 -2.98
N GLU A 243 12.27 -32.87 -3.37
CA GLU A 243 11.72 -33.40 -4.61
C GLU A 243 10.19 -33.35 -4.61
N GLU A 244 9.55 -33.74 -3.50
CA GLU A 244 8.10 -33.63 -3.29
C GLU A 244 7.65 -32.17 -3.25
N LEU A 245 8.44 -31.28 -2.64
CA LEU A 245 8.15 -29.85 -2.57
C LEU A 245 8.37 -29.10 -3.90
N GLU A 246 8.84 -29.78 -4.96
CA GLU A 246 9.25 -29.19 -6.24
C GLU A 246 10.11 -27.92 -6.06
N MET A 247 11.03 -27.98 -5.09
CA MET A 247 11.91 -26.86 -4.77
C MET A 247 13.21 -26.98 -5.57
N GLU A 248 13.61 -25.87 -6.20
CA GLU A 248 14.86 -25.80 -6.97
C GLU A 248 15.88 -24.92 -6.25
N LEU A 249 17.17 -25.17 -6.49
CA LEU A 249 18.26 -24.36 -5.95
C LEU A 249 18.15 -22.92 -6.42
N VAL A 250 17.82 -22.69 -7.69
CA VAL A 250 17.68 -21.35 -8.29
C VAL A 250 16.21 -20.99 -8.40
N LYS A 251 15.82 -19.84 -7.85
CA LYS A 251 14.45 -19.31 -7.88
C LYS A 251 14.10 -18.86 -9.31
N HIS A 252 12.87 -19.18 -9.75
CA HIS A 252 12.11 -18.69 -10.93
C HIS A 252 12.02 -19.61 -12.16
N ARG A 253 11.00 -19.34 -13.02
CA ARG A 253 10.84 -19.96 -14.34
C ARG A 253 11.97 -19.49 -15.26
N HIS A 254 12.96 -20.34 -15.43
CA HIS A 254 14.00 -20.17 -16.43
C HIS A 254 13.49 -20.57 -17.81
N SER A 255 14.00 -19.95 -18.87
CA SER A 255 13.79 -20.48 -20.23
C SER A 255 14.32 -21.90 -20.29
N GLU A 256 13.73 -22.77 -21.13
CA GLU A 256 14.23 -24.14 -21.29
C GLU A 256 15.73 -24.17 -21.61
N SER A 257 16.21 -23.17 -22.35
CA SER A 257 17.64 -23.01 -22.65
C SER A 257 18.51 -22.79 -21.41
N ALA A 258 18.05 -21.99 -20.43
CA ALA A 258 18.77 -21.74 -19.20
C ALA A 258 18.76 -22.97 -18.27
N ILE A 259 17.65 -23.69 -18.18
CA ILE A 259 17.58 -24.97 -17.44
C ILE A 259 18.55 -25.98 -18.05
N ARG A 260 18.59 -26.07 -19.39
CA ARG A 260 19.51 -26.96 -20.11
C ARG A 260 20.97 -26.59 -19.89
N ALA A 261 21.28 -25.29 -19.81
CA ALA A 261 22.63 -24.82 -19.50
C ALA A 261 23.03 -25.17 -18.06
N LEU A 262 22.15 -24.92 -17.08
CA LEU A 262 22.40 -25.24 -15.67
C LEU A 262 22.61 -26.75 -15.45
N LYS A 263 21.83 -27.60 -16.11
CA LYS A 263 22.00 -29.07 -16.04
C LYS A 263 23.35 -29.56 -16.58
N LYS A 264 23.99 -28.80 -17.46
CA LYS A 264 25.32 -29.11 -18.03
C LYS A 264 26.47 -28.43 -17.27
N ALA A 265 26.17 -27.46 -16.42
CA ALA A 265 27.18 -26.67 -15.72
C ALA A 265 27.83 -27.47 -14.57
N LYS A 266 29.11 -27.19 -14.31
CA LYS A 266 29.81 -27.70 -13.12
C LYS A 266 29.50 -26.79 -11.94
N LEU A 267 28.65 -27.26 -11.02
CA LEU A 267 28.13 -26.47 -9.90
C LEU A 267 28.66 -26.91 -8.52
N ALA A 268 29.70 -27.74 -8.47
CA ALA A 268 30.22 -28.30 -7.21
C ALA A 268 30.60 -27.21 -6.17
N GLU A 269 31.32 -26.17 -6.60
CA GLU A 269 31.69 -25.04 -5.74
C GLU A 269 30.47 -24.25 -5.26
N VAL A 270 29.46 -24.09 -6.13
CA VAL A 270 28.20 -23.42 -5.79
C VAL A 270 27.44 -24.22 -4.73
N PHE A 271 27.36 -25.54 -4.89
CA PHE A 271 26.76 -26.42 -3.89
C PHE A 271 27.50 -26.37 -2.56
N SER A 272 28.84 -26.45 -2.59
CA SER A 272 29.68 -26.34 -1.38
C SER A 272 29.43 -25.04 -0.62
N ALA A 273 29.43 -23.90 -1.32
CA ALA A 273 29.19 -22.60 -0.72
C ALA A 273 27.78 -22.49 -0.10
N VAL A 274 26.74 -22.94 -0.81
CA VAL A 274 25.36 -22.92 -0.29
C VAL A 274 25.21 -23.87 0.90
N ASN A 275 25.84 -25.04 0.85
CA ASN A 275 25.83 -26.02 1.95
C ASN A 275 26.51 -25.45 3.21
N ALA A 276 27.66 -24.80 3.07
CA ALA A 276 28.33 -24.13 4.18
C ALA A 276 27.45 -23.05 4.84
N LEU A 277 26.69 -22.27 4.04
CA LEU A 277 25.76 -21.28 4.57
C LEU A 277 24.61 -21.92 5.35
N GLN A 278 23.97 -22.96 4.81
CA GLN A 278 22.80 -23.57 5.43
C GLN A 278 23.14 -24.52 6.60
N GLU A 279 24.38 -25.02 6.68
CA GLU A 279 24.87 -25.83 7.80
C GLU A 279 25.31 -25.01 9.02
N THR A 280 25.31 -23.68 8.93
CA THR A 280 25.66 -22.82 10.07
C THR A 280 24.54 -22.85 11.11
N PRO A 281 24.80 -23.28 12.37
CA PRO A 281 23.79 -23.37 13.40
C PRO A 281 23.57 -22.01 14.10
N TRP A 282 22.31 -21.67 14.30
CA TRP A 282 21.84 -20.45 14.93
C TRP A 282 21.00 -20.77 16.18
N GLN A 283 20.87 -19.81 17.07
CA GLN A 283 19.96 -19.87 18.21
C GLN A 283 19.30 -18.50 18.43
N ILE A 284 18.19 -18.48 19.17
CA ILE A 284 17.53 -17.22 19.56
C ILE A 284 18.40 -16.50 20.58
N ASN A 285 18.61 -15.20 20.37
CA ASN A 285 19.17 -14.31 21.37
C ASN A 285 18.14 -14.07 22.47
N LYS A 286 18.13 -14.94 23.49
CA LYS A 286 17.14 -14.94 24.56
C LYS A 286 17.07 -13.60 25.30
N SER A 287 18.21 -12.94 25.51
CA SER A 287 18.28 -11.63 26.15
C SER A 287 17.55 -10.55 25.35
N ILE A 288 17.80 -10.49 24.03
CA ILE A 288 17.11 -9.53 23.15
C ILE A 288 15.63 -9.86 23.05
N TYR A 289 15.28 -11.14 22.86
CA TYR A 289 13.87 -11.57 22.80
C TYR A 289 13.07 -11.11 24.01
N SER A 290 13.56 -11.35 25.23
CA SER A 290 12.87 -10.94 26.46
C SER A 290 12.73 -9.42 26.59
N ILE A 291 13.76 -8.65 26.18
CA ILE A 291 13.70 -7.19 26.19
C ILE A 291 12.68 -6.67 25.17
N VAL A 292 12.72 -7.19 23.95
CA VAL A 292 11.79 -6.83 22.87
C VAL A 292 10.35 -7.13 23.28
N GLN A 293 10.09 -8.32 23.80
CA GLN A 293 8.77 -8.74 24.26
C GLN A 293 8.24 -7.78 25.33
N ARG A 294 9.04 -7.50 26.36
CA ARG A 294 8.68 -6.57 27.44
C ARG A 294 8.39 -5.16 26.92
N LEU A 295 9.32 -4.57 26.18
CA LEU A 295 9.21 -3.19 25.71
C LEU A 295 8.06 -2.99 24.72
N TRP A 296 7.81 -4.00 23.89
CA TRP A 296 6.69 -3.99 22.96
C TRP A 296 5.34 -4.10 23.69
N GLN A 297 5.20 -5.01 24.66
CA GLN A 297 3.99 -5.13 25.50
C GLN A 297 3.72 -3.87 26.35
N GLU A 298 4.77 -3.23 26.87
CA GLU A 298 4.68 -1.95 27.58
C GLU A 298 4.33 -0.76 26.65
N GLY A 299 4.24 -0.97 25.34
CA GLY A 299 3.91 0.08 24.36
C GLY A 299 5.00 1.16 24.23
N LYS A 300 6.26 0.84 24.56
CA LYS A 300 7.37 1.80 24.48
C LYS A 300 7.67 2.18 23.02
N LYS A 301 7.89 3.47 22.79
CA LYS A 301 8.22 4.01 21.46
C LYS A 301 9.73 3.96 21.23
N ILE A 302 10.19 2.86 20.65
CA ILE A 302 11.61 2.64 20.30
C ILE A 302 11.70 2.46 18.78
N PRO A 303 12.72 3.03 18.11
CA PRO A 303 12.89 2.83 16.67
C PRO A 303 12.91 1.34 16.31
N GLY A 304 12.13 0.97 15.29
CA GLY A 304 12.00 -0.42 14.82
C GLY A 304 10.89 -1.24 15.48
N LEU A 305 10.25 -0.77 16.57
CA LEU A 305 9.06 -1.43 17.12
C LEU A 305 7.76 -0.80 16.61
N PRO A 306 6.81 -1.61 16.09
CA PRO A 306 5.46 -1.13 15.82
C PRO A 306 4.68 -0.92 17.12
N PRO A 307 3.59 -0.13 17.11
CA PRO A 307 2.71 0.01 18.27
C PRO A 307 2.13 -1.35 18.68
N PHE A 308 1.96 -1.60 19.97
CA PHE A 308 1.38 -2.86 20.48
C PHE A 308 -0.06 -3.08 20.01
N GLU A 309 -0.86 -2.01 20.01
CA GLU A 309 -2.24 -2.04 19.54
C GLU A 309 -2.35 -1.45 18.12
N PRO A 310 -3.29 -1.97 17.30
CA PRO A 310 -3.55 -1.42 15.98
C PRO A 310 -4.06 0.02 16.11
N VAL A 311 -3.20 0.99 15.78
CA VAL A 311 -3.63 2.38 15.63
C VAL A 311 -4.43 2.48 14.34
N LEU A 312 -5.75 2.24 14.44
CA LEU A 312 -6.68 2.65 13.38
C LEU A 312 -6.63 4.18 13.32
N PRO A 313 -6.24 4.79 12.19
CA PRO A 313 -6.27 6.23 12.08
C PRO A 313 -7.72 6.69 12.28
N LYS A 314 -8.01 7.35 13.41
CA LYS A 314 -9.27 8.05 13.59
C LYS A 314 -9.33 9.10 12.50
N ALA A 315 -10.29 8.96 11.58
CA ALA A 315 -10.53 9.90 10.48
C ALA A 315 -10.68 11.38 10.96
N ALA A 316 -10.92 11.59 12.26
CA ALA A 316 -11.05 12.88 12.91
C ALA A 316 -9.71 13.59 13.23
N GLU A 317 -8.57 12.90 13.34
CA GLU A 317 -7.32 13.52 13.84
C GLU A 317 -6.41 14.07 12.73
N GLN A 318 -6.50 13.58 11.50
CA GLN A 318 -5.72 14.15 10.38
C GLN A 318 -6.28 15.49 9.89
N GLY A 319 -7.56 15.77 10.14
CA GLY A 319 -8.12 17.12 10.03
C GLY A 319 -7.50 18.09 11.04
N ARG A 320 -7.14 17.61 12.23
CA ARG A 320 -6.49 18.42 13.28
C ARG A 320 -5.01 18.71 13.00
N ALA A 321 -4.28 17.79 12.37
CA ALA A 321 -2.88 18.03 12.01
C ALA A 321 -2.70 19.13 10.94
N LEU A 322 -3.68 19.28 10.03
CA LEU A 322 -3.74 20.42 9.09
C LEU A 322 -4.35 21.67 9.72
N SER A 323 -5.27 21.54 10.69
CA SER A 323 -5.81 22.68 11.43
C SER A 323 -4.81 23.34 12.39
N GLN A 324 -3.70 22.66 12.70
CA GLN A 324 -2.61 23.22 13.52
C GLN A 324 -1.61 24.04 12.70
N GLN A 325 -1.60 23.96 11.36
CA GLN A 325 -0.79 24.85 10.53
C GLN A 325 -1.59 26.11 10.19
N ASN A 326 -1.03 27.27 10.55
CA ASN A 326 -1.65 28.57 10.30
C ASN A 326 -1.98 28.70 8.79
N PRO A 327 -3.25 28.96 8.40
CA PRO A 327 -3.66 29.13 7.00
C PRO A 327 -2.82 30.14 6.23
N ARG A 328 -2.25 31.14 6.93
CA ARG A 328 -1.32 32.12 6.36
C ARG A 328 0.00 31.49 5.91
N VAL A 329 0.52 30.49 6.61
CA VAL A 329 1.78 29.81 6.26
C VAL A 329 1.61 28.96 4.99
N LEU A 330 0.46 28.28 4.85
CA LEU A 330 0.12 27.51 3.66
C LEU A 330 -0.14 28.42 2.43
N LEU A 331 -0.78 29.57 2.64
CA LEU A 331 -0.97 30.57 1.60
C LEU A 331 0.35 31.20 1.16
N VAL A 332 1.22 31.61 2.11
CA VAL A 332 2.52 32.23 1.82
C VAL A 332 3.45 31.26 1.09
N SER A 333 3.48 29.99 1.49
CA SER A 333 4.27 28.97 0.80
C SER A 333 3.73 28.65 -0.60
N ARG A 334 2.40 28.69 -0.81
CA ARG A 334 1.76 28.60 -2.13
C ARG A 334 2.11 29.79 -3.02
N LEU A 335 2.00 31.02 -2.50
CA LEU A 335 2.29 32.25 -3.24
C LEU A 335 3.78 32.36 -3.57
N LYS A 336 4.69 32.00 -2.65
CA LYS A 336 6.14 31.93 -2.92
C LYS A 336 6.46 30.97 -4.06
N ARG A 337 5.94 29.73 -4.01
CA ARG A 337 6.18 28.73 -5.07
C ARG A 337 5.60 29.12 -6.43
N TYR A 338 4.45 29.80 -6.46
CA TYR A 338 3.89 30.31 -7.72
C TYR A 338 4.64 31.53 -8.25
N GLY A 339 5.14 32.41 -7.37
CA GLY A 339 6.02 33.51 -7.75
C GLY A 339 7.36 33.03 -8.30
N GLU A 340 8.02 32.09 -7.61
CA GLU A 340 9.27 31.46 -8.06
C GLU A 340 9.11 30.75 -9.41
N ALA A 341 8.00 30.01 -9.60
CA ALA A 341 7.73 29.32 -10.87
C ALA A 341 7.33 30.25 -12.02
N ALA A 342 6.79 31.44 -11.71
CA ALA A 342 6.47 32.47 -12.69
C ALA A 342 7.73 33.22 -13.16
N LEU A 343 8.67 33.51 -12.25
CA LEU A 343 9.97 34.12 -12.54
C LEU A 343 10.82 33.26 -13.51
N GLN A 344 10.64 31.94 -13.48
CA GLN A 344 11.33 31.00 -14.37
C GLN A 344 10.63 30.76 -15.74
N GLY A 345 9.56 31.52 -16.07
CA GLY A 345 8.91 31.51 -17.40
C GLY A 345 8.18 30.21 -17.82
N THR A 346 8.25 29.14 -17.01
CA THR A 346 7.82 27.78 -17.37
C THR A 346 6.44 27.37 -16.84
N ARG A 347 5.79 28.18 -15.98
CA ARG A 347 4.49 27.85 -15.33
C ARG A 347 3.48 29.01 -15.31
N ARG A 348 3.06 29.42 -16.50
CA ARG A 348 2.16 30.58 -16.74
C ARG A 348 0.74 30.39 -16.21
N ARG A 349 0.21 29.17 -16.29
CA ARG A 349 -1.13 28.83 -15.79
C ARG A 349 -1.22 29.06 -14.28
N GLU A 350 -0.20 28.60 -13.58
CA GLU A 350 -0.08 28.69 -12.14
C GLU A 350 -0.03 30.15 -11.64
N TYR A 351 0.65 31.03 -12.38
CA TYR A 351 0.71 32.47 -12.08
C TYR A 351 -0.67 33.13 -12.14
N VAL A 352 -1.41 32.96 -13.24
CA VAL A 352 -2.74 33.58 -13.41
C VAL A 352 -3.73 33.04 -12.37
N THR A 353 -3.70 31.73 -12.09
CA THR A 353 -4.51 31.13 -11.01
C THR A 353 -4.15 31.72 -9.65
N ALA A 354 -2.87 31.91 -9.34
CA ALA A 354 -2.43 32.50 -8.08
C ALA A 354 -2.93 33.95 -7.92
N ARG A 355 -2.81 34.78 -8.97
CA ARG A 355 -3.34 36.14 -8.97
C ARG A 355 -4.86 36.15 -8.78
N ALA A 356 -5.60 35.31 -9.52
CA ALA A 356 -7.05 35.19 -9.33
C ALA A 356 -7.43 34.83 -7.88
N CYS A 357 -6.70 33.91 -7.24
CA CYS A 357 -6.90 33.58 -5.83
C CYS A 357 -6.62 34.75 -4.87
N VAL A 358 -5.57 35.54 -5.12
CA VAL A 358 -5.25 36.73 -4.30
C VAL A 358 -6.35 37.78 -4.44
N GLY A 359 -6.77 38.09 -5.66
CA GLY A 359 -7.87 39.04 -5.90
C GLY A 359 -9.18 38.59 -5.25
N LEU A 360 -9.47 37.28 -5.25
CA LEU A 360 -10.63 36.73 -4.55
C LEU A 360 -10.56 36.93 -3.04
N LEU A 361 -9.40 36.68 -2.42
CA LEU A 361 -9.23 36.91 -0.97
C LEU A 361 -9.41 38.39 -0.61
N GLN A 362 -8.81 39.29 -1.39
CA GLN A 362 -8.96 40.75 -1.18
C GLN A 362 -10.41 41.21 -1.36
N ALA A 363 -11.11 40.67 -2.37
CA ALA A 363 -12.52 40.98 -2.58
C ALA A 363 -13.39 40.46 -1.43
N LEU A 364 -13.11 39.27 -0.90
CA LEU A 364 -13.81 38.70 0.26
C LEU A 364 -13.46 39.39 1.58
N GLU A 365 -12.27 39.98 1.72
CA GLU A 365 -11.93 40.84 2.85
C GLU A 365 -12.79 42.11 2.88
N ARG A 366 -13.13 42.66 1.69
CA ARG A 366 -13.97 43.87 1.57
C ARG A 366 -15.47 43.59 1.73
N HIS A 367 -15.96 42.49 1.15
CA HIS A 367 -17.40 42.24 1.03
C HIS A 367 -17.93 41.09 1.90
N SER A 368 -17.07 40.26 2.50
CA SER A 368 -17.38 39.03 3.27
C SER A 368 -18.16 37.93 2.52
N VAL A 369 -19.09 38.28 1.65
CA VAL A 369 -19.89 37.42 0.77
C VAL A 369 -19.93 38.04 -0.62
N LEU A 370 -19.69 37.24 -1.66
CA LEU A 370 -19.73 37.64 -3.06
C LEU A 370 -20.63 36.67 -3.85
N PRO A 371 -21.77 37.15 -4.40
CA PRO A 371 -22.53 36.41 -5.40
C PRO A 371 -21.67 36.16 -6.65
N ASN A 372 -21.91 35.03 -7.33
CA ASN A 372 -21.12 34.71 -8.53
C ASN A 372 -21.22 35.77 -9.64
N ASP A 373 -22.38 36.43 -9.79
CA ASP A 373 -22.63 37.42 -10.85
C ASP A 373 -21.65 38.60 -10.85
N ASN A 374 -21.12 38.96 -9.68
CA ASN A 374 -20.15 40.06 -9.51
C ASN A 374 -18.75 39.55 -9.13
N LEU A 375 -18.54 38.23 -9.06
CA LEU A 375 -17.30 37.63 -8.56
C LEU A 375 -16.08 38.12 -9.35
N ALA A 376 -16.10 37.94 -10.67
CA ALA A 376 -14.96 38.21 -11.52
C ALA A 376 -14.63 39.70 -11.60
N GLU A 377 -15.65 40.56 -11.61
CA GLU A 377 -15.48 42.02 -11.62
C GLU A 377 -14.85 42.51 -10.31
N GLN A 378 -15.31 42.04 -9.14
CA GLN A 378 -14.70 42.40 -7.86
C GLN A 378 -13.27 41.88 -7.72
N VAL A 379 -13.00 40.65 -8.19
CA VAL A 379 -11.64 40.08 -8.22
C VAL A 379 -10.72 40.95 -9.09
N SER A 380 -11.19 41.35 -10.27
CA SER A 380 -10.45 42.22 -11.20
C SER A 380 -10.17 43.60 -10.60
N LYS A 381 -11.18 44.24 -9.99
CA LYS A 381 -11.02 45.52 -9.27
C LYS A 381 -10.04 45.45 -8.12
N CYS A 382 -9.99 44.34 -7.38
CA CYS A 382 -9.04 44.16 -6.28
C CYS A 382 -7.60 43.91 -6.77
N LEU A 383 -7.44 43.31 -7.94
CA LEU A 383 -6.12 43.13 -8.56
C LEU A 383 -5.50 44.44 -9.06
N ASP A 384 -6.34 45.46 -9.30
CA ASP A 384 -5.97 46.83 -9.68
C ASP A 384 -4.93 46.89 -10.80
N LEU A 385 -5.20 46.13 -11.87
CA LEU A 385 -4.28 46.00 -13.01
C LEU A 385 -4.61 47.07 -14.06
N PRO A 386 -3.65 47.91 -14.48
CA PRO A 386 -3.86 48.84 -15.58
C PRO A 386 -4.09 48.07 -16.89
N GLU A 387 -4.93 48.58 -17.79
CA GLU A 387 -5.24 47.89 -19.06
C GLU A 387 -3.99 47.60 -19.89
N THR A 388 -2.98 48.47 -19.78
CA THR A 388 -1.66 48.29 -20.41
C THR A 388 -0.92 47.04 -19.96
N GLU A 389 -1.24 46.42 -18.82
CA GLU A 389 -0.55 45.21 -18.35
C GLU A 389 -1.10 43.92 -18.95
N TYR A 390 -2.38 43.89 -19.34
CA TYR A 390 -3.06 42.66 -19.74
C TYR A 390 -3.68 42.71 -21.13
N ALA A 391 -4.01 43.90 -21.67
CA ALA A 391 -4.51 44.06 -23.03
C ALA A 391 -3.37 43.99 -24.06
N LYS A 392 -3.68 43.45 -25.25
CA LYS A 392 -2.76 43.52 -26.41
C LYS A 392 -2.76 44.91 -27.04
N ASP A 393 -3.95 45.44 -27.27
CA ASP A 393 -4.19 46.76 -27.83
C ASP A 393 -5.02 47.54 -26.81
N VAL A 394 -4.56 48.74 -26.45
CA VAL A 394 -5.32 49.67 -25.61
C VAL A 394 -6.03 50.63 -26.54
N PRO A 395 -7.37 50.59 -26.68
CA PRO A 395 -8.06 51.46 -27.62
C PRO A 395 -7.97 52.92 -27.21
N ASP A 396 -7.51 53.81 -28.10
CA ASP A 396 -7.50 55.27 -27.86
C ASP A 396 -8.93 55.84 -27.68
N HIS A 397 -9.94 55.16 -28.25
CA HIS A 397 -11.36 55.46 -28.05
C HIS A 397 -12.16 54.17 -27.78
N PRO A 398 -12.91 54.06 -26.66
CA PRO A 398 -13.55 52.81 -26.28
C PRO A 398 -14.88 52.59 -27.01
N LEU A 399 -14.89 51.71 -28.02
CA LEU A 399 -16.14 51.12 -28.52
C LEU A 399 -16.72 50.11 -27.48
N PRO A 400 -18.06 49.97 -27.36
CA PRO A 400 -18.67 49.18 -26.28
C PRO A 400 -18.41 47.67 -26.31
N SER A 401 -18.10 47.08 -27.47
CA SER A 401 -18.10 45.62 -27.67
C SER A 401 -16.74 44.93 -27.48
N GLU A 402 -15.63 45.67 -27.35
CA GLU A 402 -14.27 45.11 -27.37
C GLU A 402 -13.37 45.64 -26.26
N ARG A 403 -13.90 45.86 -25.06
CA ARG A 403 -13.05 46.21 -23.91
C ARG A 403 -12.29 44.97 -23.40
N PRO A 404 -10.97 45.07 -23.14
CA PRO A 404 -10.16 43.98 -22.58
C PRO A 404 -10.64 43.48 -21.19
N ALA A 405 -11.20 44.38 -20.37
CA ALA A 405 -11.60 44.08 -18.98
C ALA A 405 -12.65 42.95 -18.86
N PRO A 406 -13.78 42.94 -19.59
CA PRO A 406 -14.70 41.80 -19.62
C PRO A 406 -14.06 40.45 -19.99
N VAL A 407 -13.06 40.46 -20.88
CA VAL A 407 -12.34 39.24 -21.29
C VAL A 407 -11.43 38.74 -20.16
N LEU A 408 -10.78 39.66 -19.44
CA LEU A 408 -10.02 39.34 -18.23
C LEU A 408 -10.93 38.74 -17.14
N ASN A 409 -12.10 39.32 -16.92
CA ASN A 409 -13.08 38.81 -15.94
C ASN A 409 -13.45 37.35 -16.25
N ARG A 410 -13.76 37.01 -17.50
CA ARG A 410 -14.06 35.63 -17.92
C ARG A 410 -12.88 34.67 -17.69
N LEU A 411 -11.64 35.13 -17.89
CA LEU A 411 -10.45 34.34 -17.62
C LEU A 411 -10.29 34.09 -16.11
N LEU A 412 -10.45 35.12 -15.28
CA LEU A 412 -10.33 35.02 -13.83
C LEU A 412 -11.39 34.07 -13.25
N GLU A 413 -12.64 34.21 -13.67
CA GLU A 413 -13.74 33.33 -13.26
C GLU A 413 -13.45 31.86 -13.59
N TYR A 414 -13.02 31.58 -14.83
CA TYR A 414 -12.63 30.25 -15.26
C TYR A 414 -11.50 29.67 -14.39
N ARG A 415 -10.49 30.47 -14.06
CA ARG A 415 -9.37 30.04 -13.21
C ARG A 415 -9.78 29.75 -11.78
N LEU A 416 -10.75 30.49 -11.24
CA LEU A 416 -11.32 30.23 -9.92
C LEU A 416 -12.06 28.89 -9.89
N TYR A 417 -12.92 28.60 -10.87
CA TYR A 417 -13.56 27.29 -10.96
C TYR A 417 -12.56 26.16 -11.14
N GLU A 418 -11.52 26.37 -11.96
CA GLU A 418 -10.45 25.41 -12.12
C GLU A 418 -9.70 25.16 -10.80
N ASP A 419 -9.46 26.19 -9.99
CA ASP A 419 -8.79 26.08 -8.69
C ASP A 419 -9.63 25.27 -7.68
N PHE A 420 -10.94 25.50 -7.67
CA PHE A 420 -11.90 24.86 -6.76
C PHE A 420 -12.36 23.47 -7.23
N ARG A 421 -11.89 23.00 -8.39
CA ARG A 421 -12.16 21.64 -8.87
C ARG A 421 -11.52 20.56 -7.99
N LEU A 422 -12.18 19.40 -7.91
CA LEU A 422 -11.64 18.11 -7.48
C LEU A 422 -10.30 17.83 -8.20
N GLY A 423 -9.23 17.87 -7.42
CA GLY A 423 -7.88 17.55 -7.85
C GLY A 423 -7.01 17.14 -6.67
N TRP A 424 -6.02 16.30 -6.91
CA TRP A 424 -5.05 15.91 -5.89
C TRP A 424 -4.04 17.05 -5.72
N ARG A 425 -4.13 17.77 -4.60
CA ARG A 425 -3.31 18.96 -4.33
C ARG A 425 -2.87 18.94 -2.87
N ILE A 426 -1.84 18.15 -2.59
CA ILE A 426 -1.28 17.95 -1.24
C ILE A 426 -0.26 19.05 -0.93
N THR A 427 0.61 19.36 -1.90
CA THR A 427 1.65 20.39 -1.75
C THR A 427 1.18 21.82 -2.05
N LEU A 428 -0.02 21.97 -2.64
CA LEU A 428 -0.61 23.23 -3.10
C LEU A 428 -2.15 23.22 -2.92
N PRO A 429 -2.69 23.17 -1.68
CA PRO A 429 -4.13 23.18 -1.44
C PRO A 429 -4.79 24.43 -2.05
N ASN A 430 -6.03 24.30 -2.51
CA ASN A 430 -6.82 25.44 -2.97
C ASN A 430 -7.38 26.25 -1.78
N LEU A 431 -7.96 27.42 -2.02
CA LEU A 431 -8.42 28.30 -0.93
C LEU A 431 -9.51 27.65 -0.07
N GLU A 432 -10.37 26.82 -0.67
CA GLU A 432 -11.39 26.04 0.05
C GLU A 432 -10.79 25.07 1.05
N ARG A 433 -9.72 24.35 0.65
CA ARG A 433 -9.01 23.41 1.52
C ARG A 433 -8.19 24.08 2.60
N CYS A 434 -7.82 25.34 2.40
CA CYS A 434 -7.14 26.13 3.41
C CYS A 434 -8.12 26.74 4.44
N GLY A 435 -9.44 26.54 4.27
CA GLY A 435 -10.46 27.18 5.10
C GLY A 435 -10.56 28.69 4.89
N LEU A 436 -9.96 29.22 3.82
CA LEU A 436 -9.92 30.68 3.56
C LEU A 436 -11.14 31.17 2.79
N VAL A 437 -11.78 30.29 2.03
CA VAL A 437 -12.97 30.59 1.23
C VAL A 437 -13.93 29.41 1.33
N ARG A 438 -15.22 29.67 1.53
CA ARG A 438 -16.30 28.67 1.42
C ARG A 438 -17.20 29.05 0.25
N VAL A 439 -17.80 28.05 -0.40
CA VAL A 439 -18.85 28.32 -1.40
C VAL A 439 -20.16 27.79 -0.85
N ASP A 440 -21.06 28.71 -0.51
CA ASP A 440 -22.41 28.43 -0.07
C ASP A 440 -23.38 28.51 -1.28
N TYR A 441 -24.60 28.02 -1.07
CA TYR A 441 -25.64 27.95 -2.09
C TYR A 441 -26.84 28.80 -1.69
N CYS A 442 -27.20 29.78 -2.53
CA CYS A 442 -28.33 30.68 -2.30
C CYS A 442 -29.60 29.88 -1.94
N ASN A 443 -30.31 30.30 -0.89
CA ASN A 443 -31.60 29.74 -0.44
C ASN A 443 -31.59 28.27 -0.01
N LEU A 444 -30.42 27.61 0.12
CA LEU A 444 -30.36 26.19 0.52
C LEU A 444 -30.99 25.94 1.90
N PHE A 445 -30.80 26.86 2.85
CA PHE A 445 -31.41 26.77 4.18
C PHE A 445 -32.95 26.68 4.09
N ALA A 446 -33.56 27.58 3.33
CA ALA A 446 -35.02 27.64 3.16
C ALA A 446 -35.56 26.39 2.45
N ILE A 447 -34.82 25.86 1.47
CA ILE A 447 -35.16 24.60 0.76
C ILE A 447 -35.14 23.42 1.75
N CYS A 448 -34.11 23.31 2.59
CA CYS A 448 -34.04 22.24 3.60
C CYS A 448 -35.10 22.37 4.69
N GLN A 449 -35.54 23.59 5.01
CA GLN A 449 -36.60 23.87 5.99
C GLN A 449 -38.00 23.56 5.45
N ASN A 450 -38.24 23.71 4.14
CA ASN A 450 -39.54 23.44 3.54
C ASN A 450 -39.83 21.94 3.50
N ASN A 451 -40.62 21.46 4.47
CA ASN A 451 -40.99 20.05 4.59
C ASN A 451 -41.74 19.51 3.36
N ASP A 452 -42.47 20.35 2.62
CA ASP A 452 -43.25 19.92 1.45
C ASP A 452 -42.36 19.33 0.35
N LEU A 453 -41.15 19.87 0.18
CA LEU A 453 -40.17 19.39 -0.82
C LEU A 453 -39.63 18.00 -0.51
N TRP A 454 -39.76 17.53 0.74
CA TRP A 454 -39.18 16.26 1.20
C TRP A 454 -40.24 15.19 1.45
N LYS A 455 -41.54 15.51 1.36
CA LYS A 455 -42.67 14.61 1.71
C LYS A 455 -42.64 13.26 0.98
N GLU A 456 -42.35 13.29 -0.31
CA GLU A 456 -42.32 12.11 -1.17
C GLU A 456 -41.07 11.22 -0.93
N ASN A 457 -40.04 11.75 -0.27
CA ASN A 457 -38.81 11.01 -0.01
C ASN A 457 -38.88 10.30 1.35
N MET A 458 -38.99 8.97 1.31
CA MET A 458 -39.13 8.13 2.51
C MET A 458 -38.03 8.35 3.56
N LEU A 459 -36.80 8.74 3.15
CA LEU A 459 -35.66 8.91 4.04
C LEU A 459 -35.45 10.37 4.46
N LEU A 460 -35.51 11.31 3.50
CA LEU A 460 -35.22 12.72 3.79
C LEU A 460 -36.33 13.40 4.58
N LYS A 461 -37.57 12.90 4.53
CA LYS A 461 -38.68 13.42 5.36
C LYS A 461 -38.40 13.28 6.85
N GLU A 462 -37.75 12.20 7.28
CA GLU A 462 -37.43 11.92 8.69
C GLU A 462 -36.12 12.58 9.16
N CYS A 463 -35.31 13.12 8.24
CA CYS A 463 -34.08 13.82 8.58
C CYS A 463 -34.35 15.16 9.27
N THR A 464 -33.51 15.52 10.23
CA THR A 464 -33.50 16.87 10.81
C THR A 464 -33.07 17.91 9.76
N LEU A 465 -33.36 19.18 10.02
CA LEU A 465 -32.94 20.29 9.15
C LEU A 465 -31.43 20.26 8.90
N GLU A 466 -30.63 20.04 9.95
CA GLU A 466 -29.18 19.97 9.89
C GLU A 466 -28.71 18.79 9.03
N GLN A 467 -29.35 17.63 9.16
CA GLN A 467 -29.03 16.45 8.35
C GLN A 467 -29.33 16.68 6.87
N ARG A 468 -30.48 17.29 6.54
CA ARG A 468 -30.83 17.64 5.16
C ARG A 468 -29.82 18.62 4.56
N GLN A 469 -29.42 19.63 5.32
CA GLN A 469 -28.39 20.59 4.89
C GLN A 469 -27.04 19.92 4.66
N GLN A 470 -26.58 19.07 5.59
CA GLN A 470 -25.31 18.36 5.44
C GLN A 470 -25.30 17.46 4.20
N ILE A 471 -26.39 16.74 3.95
CA ILE A 471 -26.55 15.88 2.77
C ILE A 471 -26.53 16.71 1.49
N ALA A 472 -27.33 17.78 1.43
CA ALA A 472 -27.45 18.63 0.26
C ALA A 472 -26.14 19.37 -0.05
N VAL A 473 -25.49 19.98 0.94
CA VAL A 473 -24.18 20.62 0.79
C VAL A 473 -23.14 19.61 0.31
N GLY A 474 -23.12 18.39 0.86
CA GLY A 474 -22.17 17.35 0.44
C GLY A 474 -22.32 16.95 -1.03
N VAL A 475 -23.57 16.84 -1.52
CA VAL A 475 -23.86 16.53 -2.92
C VAL A 475 -23.54 17.71 -3.84
N LEU A 476 -23.98 18.92 -3.48
CA LEU A 476 -23.71 20.14 -4.24
C LEU A 476 -22.21 20.44 -4.33
N ASP A 477 -21.46 20.27 -3.23
CA ASP A 477 -20.00 20.42 -3.25
C ASP A 477 -19.33 19.42 -4.17
N TYR A 478 -19.77 18.15 -4.18
CA TYR A 478 -19.20 17.17 -5.10
C TYR A 478 -19.51 17.50 -6.56
N MET A 479 -20.73 17.95 -6.85
CA MET A 479 -21.15 18.41 -8.17
C MET A 479 -20.34 19.64 -8.61
N ARG A 480 -20.28 20.70 -7.80
CA ARG A 480 -19.52 21.93 -8.05
C ARG A 480 -18.05 21.63 -8.27
N ARG A 481 -17.42 20.88 -7.37
CA ARG A 481 -16.00 20.52 -7.51
C ARG A 481 -15.76 19.55 -8.68
N SER A 482 -16.79 18.90 -9.22
CA SER A 482 -16.68 18.16 -10.49
C SER A 482 -16.82 19.04 -11.73
N LEU A 483 -17.08 20.34 -11.57
CA LEU A 483 -17.49 21.31 -12.60
C LEU A 483 -18.88 21.03 -13.19
N ALA A 484 -19.81 20.48 -12.40
CA ALA A 484 -21.22 20.43 -12.80
C ALA A 484 -21.89 21.75 -12.45
N ILE A 485 -21.46 22.80 -13.13
CA ILE A 485 -21.96 24.17 -13.02
C ILE A 485 -22.42 24.56 -14.43
N ASP A 486 -23.58 25.17 -14.57
CA ASP A 486 -24.15 25.60 -15.86
C ASP A 486 -23.52 26.89 -16.40
N ALA A 487 -22.20 27.02 -16.24
CA ALA A 487 -21.45 28.15 -16.74
C ALA A 487 -21.16 27.97 -18.25
N GLU A 488 -21.53 28.97 -19.05
CA GLU A 488 -21.30 29.00 -20.49
C GLU A 488 -19.82 29.31 -20.80
N TYR A 489 -18.97 28.28 -20.80
CA TYR A 489 -17.59 28.41 -21.26
C TYR A 489 -17.40 27.79 -22.64
N PRO A 490 -17.58 28.57 -23.73
CA PRO A 490 -17.48 28.04 -25.07
C PRO A 490 -16.04 27.63 -25.40
N PRO A 491 -15.85 26.70 -26.37
CA PRO A 491 -14.54 26.44 -27.00
C PRO A 491 -13.85 27.72 -27.50
N GLN A 492 -14.64 28.77 -27.75
CA GLN A 492 -14.23 30.09 -28.21
C GLN A 492 -13.55 30.94 -27.12
N LEU A 493 -13.69 30.65 -25.82
CA LEU A 493 -13.04 31.42 -24.74
C LEU A 493 -11.52 31.48 -24.96
N LYS A 494 -10.94 30.36 -25.40
CA LYS A 494 -9.50 30.27 -25.70
C LYS A 494 -9.09 31.17 -26.87
N ARG A 495 -9.96 31.32 -27.87
CA ARG A 495 -9.73 32.21 -29.02
C ARG A 495 -9.88 33.67 -28.60
N LEU A 496 -10.94 33.99 -27.86
CA LEU A 496 -11.23 35.34 -27.35
C LEU A 496 -10.11 35.88 -26.45
N VAL A 497 -9.69 35.10 -25.45
CA VAL A 497 -8.60 35.47 -24.54
C VAL A 497 -7.28 35.65 -25.28
N ARG A 498 -6.98 34.80 -26.29
CA ARG A 498 -5.78 34.97 -27.11
C ARG A 498 -5.86 36.13 -28.09
N GLY A 499 -7.05 36.51 -28.54
CA GLY A 499 -7.25 37.66 -29.41
C GLY A 499 -7.05 38.98 -28.67
N THR A 500 -7.48 39.03 -27.40
CA THR A 500 -7.60 40.29 -26.64
C THR A 500 -6.48 40.51 -25.62
N LEU A 501 -6.00 39.44 -24.96
CA LEU A 501 -5.08 39.54 -23.82
C LEU A 501 -3.64 39.11 -24.16
N LYS A 502 -2.66 39.80 -23.59
CA LYS A 502 -1.22 39.51 -23.75
C LYS A 502 -0.66 38.64 -22.62
N GLU A 503 0.59 38.18 -22.77
CA GLU A 503 1.24 37.38 -21.73
C GLU A 503 1.50 38.24 -20.47
N PRO A 504 1.31 37.69 -19.24
CA PRO A 504 0.98 36.30 -18.90
C PRO A 504 -0.52 35.97 -18.86
N TRP A 505 -1.41 36.94 -19.10
CA TRP A 505 -2.88 36.86 -18.99
C TRP A 505 -3.56 36.12 -20.15
N THR A 506 -2.99 34.99 -20.60
CA THR A 506 -3.50 34.22 -21.73
C THR A 506 -3.35 32.70 -21.54
N PHE A 507 -4.04 31.90 -22.37
CA PHE A 507 -3.93 30.43 -22.33
C PHE A 507 -2.73 29.91 -23.11
N GLY A 508 -1.98 28.98 -22.54
CA GLY A 508 -0.81 28.36 -23.17
C GLY A 508 -1.14 27.65 -24.49
N LYS A 509 -0.19 27.61 -25.44
CA LYS A 509 -0.38 27.06 -26.80
C LYS A 509 -1.09 25.68 -26.79
N LYS A 510 -0.60 24.74 -25.98
CA LYS A 510 -1.12 23.36 -25.85
C LYS A 510 -2.07 23.13 -24.66
N GLU A 511 -2.49 24.18 -23.96
CA GLU A 511 -3.32 24.06 -22.76
C GLU A 511 -4.72 23.51 -23.10
N ARG A 512 -5.19 22.50 -22.35
CA ARG A 512 -6.53 21.91 -22.52
C ARG A 512 -7.46 22.46 -21.44
N LEU A 513 -8.55 23.08 -21.86
CA LEU A 513 -9.57 23.58 -20.95
C LEU A 513 -10.46 22.42 -20.47
N PHE A 514 -10.81 22.43 -19.19
CA PHE A 514 -11.90 21.62 -18.67
C PHE A 514 -13.24 22.23 -19.05
N THR A 515 -14.16 21.35 -19.42
CA THR A 515 -15.53 21.67 -19.80
C THR A 515 -16.47 21.29 -18.66
N ALA A 516 -17.65 21.92 -18.62
CA ALA A 516 -18.68 21.59 -17.65
C ALA A 516 -19.05 20.09 -17.72
N THR A 517 -19.26 19.48 -16.56
CA THR A 517 -19.72 18.09 -16.44
C THR A 517 -21.22 18.03 -16.22
N VAL A 518 -21.87 16.94 -16.62
CA VAL A 518 -23.29 16.71 -16.37
C VAL A 518 -23.46 15.48 -15.50
N PHE A 519 -24.19 15.61 -14.40
CA PHE A 519 -24.56 14.47 -13.55
C PHE A 519 -25.82 13.85 -14.12
N ILE A 520 -25.68 12.68 -14.74
CA ILE A 520 -26.78 12.06 -15.48
C ILE A 520 -27.84 11.59 -14.52
N ASP A 521 -29.09 11.78 -14.93
CA ASP A 521 -30.26 11.30 -14.21
C ASP A 521 -30.14 9.79 -13.91
N PRO A 522 -30.46 9.35 -12.68
CA PRO A 522 -30.35 7.94 -12.30
C PRO A 522 -31.14 6.96 -13.19
N GLU A 523 -32.17 7.42 -13.90
CA GLU A 523 -33.00 6.56 -14.78
C GLU A 523 -32.33 6.22 -16.12
N VAL A 524 -31.29 6.95 -16.53
CA VAL A 524 -30.62 6.74 -17.82
C VAL A 524 -29.53 5.66 -17.70
N ARG A 525 -29.85 4.44 -18.15
CA ARG A 525 -28.90 3.30 -18.23
C ARG A 525 -28.17 3.29 -19.58
N ALA A 526 -27.00 3.94 -19.66
CA ALA A 526 -26.18 3.98 -20.89
C ALA A 526 -24.67 4.09 -20.62
N GLU A 527 -23.85 3.87 -21.66
CA GLU A 527 -22.40 4.05 -21.60
C GLU A 527 -22.00 5.52 -21.39
N TRP A 528 -21.07 5.80 -20.49
CA TRP A 528 -20.75 7.14 -20.02
C TRP A 528 -19.76 7.88 -20.91
N ALA A 529 -20.12 9.08 -21.39
CA ALA A 529 -19.18 9.95 -22.08
C ALA A 529 -18.21 10.64 -21.10
N LYS A 530 -17.12 11.23 -21.64
CA LYS A 530 -15.99 11.76 -20.85
C LYS A 530 -16.36 12.82 -19.80
N ASN A 531 -17.41 13.62 -20.05
CA ASN A 531 -17.87 14.70 -19.18
C ASN A 531 -19.16 14.36 -18.42
N GLU A 532 -19.56 13.08 -18.42
CA GLU A 532 -20.75 12.60 -17.74
C GLU A 532 -20.35 11.94 -16.41
N LYS A 533 -21.15 12.17 -15.37
CA LYS A 533 -20.95 11.58 -14.04
C LYS A 533 -22.20 10.83 -13.62
N SER A 534 -21.99 9.65 -13.05
CA SER A 534 -23.07 8.82 -12.52
C SER A 534 -23.39 9.21 -11.08
N VAL A 535 -24.68 9.22 -10.77
CA VAL A 535 -25.22 9.28 -9.40
C VAL A 535 -25.70 7.92 -8.90
N SER A 536 -25.29 6.80 -9.52
CA SER A 536 -25.67 5.45 -9.10
C SER A 536 -25.23 5.13 -7.67
N TYR A 537 -25.83 4.09 -7.06
CA TYR A 537 -25.46 3.58 -5.73
C TYR A 537 -23.95 3.30 -5.60
N ARG A 538 -23.32 2.84 -6.69
CA ARG A 538 -21.88 2.52 -6.74
C ARG A 538 -20.97 3.74 -6.93
N SER A 539 -21.55 4.89 -7.27
CA SER A 539 -20.84 6.16 -7.48
C SER A 539 -20.31 6.76 -6.18
N TRP A 540 -19.49 7.81 -6.28
CA TRP A 540 -18.96 8.51 -5.11
C TRP A 540 -20.05 9.17 -4.26
N ILE A 541 -21.01 9.84 -4.91
CA ILE A 541 -22.21 10.37 -4.23
C ILE A 541 -22.98 9.21 -3.59
N GLY A 542 -23.11 8.08 -4.30
CA GLY A 542 -23.85 6.93 -3.77
C GLY A 542 -23.29 6.39 -2.46
N ARG A 543 -21.97 6.16 -2.42
CA ARG A 543 -21.28 5.72 -1.20
C ARG A 543 -21.32 6.76 -0.09
N PHE A 544 -21.24 8.05 -0.42
CA PHE A 544 -21.35 9.13 0.55
C PHE A 544 -22.73 9.14 1.20
N LEU A 545 -23.80 9.15 0.39
CA LEU A 545 -25.17 9.16 0.88
C LEU A 545 -25.47 7.93 1.74
N CYS A 546 -25.05 6.74 1.31
CA CYS A 546 -25.25 5.51 2.09
C CYS A 546 -24.59 5.56 3.48
N ARG A 547 -23.49 6.30 3.66
CA ARG A 547 -22.88 6.51 4.97
C ARG A 547 -23.68 7.48 5.84
N GLN A 548 -24.23 8.55 5.25
CA GLN A 548 -24.99 9.56 6.00
C GLN A 548 -26.31 9.03 6.56
N VAL A 549 -26.93 8.06 5.88
CA VAL A 549 -28.20 7.44 6.33
C VAL A 549 -28.00 6.10 7.05
N LYS A 550 -26.74 5.69 7.31
CA LYS A 550 -26.39 4.40 7.92
C LYS A 550 -26.97 4.20 9.32
N TRP A 551 -27.16 5.28 10.08
CA TRP A 551 -27.74 5.24 11.43
C TRP A 551 -29.18 4.72 11.46
N ARG A 552 -29.93 4.87 10.35
CA ARG A 552 -31.33 4.44 10.23
C ARG A 552 -31.48 3.04 9.62
N TYR A 553 -30.52 2.63 8.79
CA TYR A 553 -30.43 1.31 8.18
C TYR A 553 -29.06 0.69 8.49
N PRO A 554 -28.94 -0.03 9.62
CA PRO A 554 -27.74 -0.81 9.94
C PRO A 554 -27.47 -1.92 8.91
N GLY A 555 -28.51 -2.38 8.20
CA GLY A 555 -28.44 -3.25 7.03
C GLY A 555 -28.24 -2.47 5.72
N CYS A 556 -27.69 -3.13 4.69
CA CYS A 556 -27.40 -2.51 3.39
C CYS A 556 -28.62 -1.79 2.79
N LEU A 557 -28.50 -0.51 2.42
CA LEU A 557 -29.45 0.13 1.52
C LEU A 557 -29.54 -0.68 0.22
N THR A 558 -30.74 -1.09 -0.18
CA THR A 558 -30.94 -1.69 -1.49
C THR A 558 -30.80 -0.63 -2.58
N GLU A 559 -30.53 -1.08 -3.81
CA GLU A 559 -30.38 -0.18 -4.95
C GLU A 559 -31.68 0.59 -5.24
N GLU A 560 -32.86 -0.01 -4.98
CA GLU A 560 -34.15 0.68 -5.13
C GLU A 560 -34.30 1.83 -4.13
N ILE A 561 -34.02 1.58 -2.84
CA ILE A 561 -34.13 2.59 -1.78
C ILE A 561 -33.17 3.75 -2.03
N TYR A 562 -31.93 3.44 -2.45
CA TYR A 562 -30.97 4.46 -2.81
C TYR A 562 -31.44 5.30 -4.00
N THR A 563 -32.03 4.68 -5.01
CA THR A 563 -32.50 5.38 -6.22
C THR A 563 -33.59 6.38 -5.87
N GLY A 564 -34.53 6.02 -4.99
CA GLY A 564 -35.52 6.94 -4.44
C GLY A 564 -34.90 8.09 -3.63
N LEU A 565 -33.88 7.80 -2.81
CA LEU A 565 -33.15 8.80 -2.02
C LEU A 565 -32.51 9.88 -2.91
N ILE A 566 -31.67 9.46 -3.86
CA ILE A 566 -30.92 10.39 -4.71
C ILE A 566 -31.87 11.16 -5.64
N ARG A 567 -32.92 10.51 -6.15
CA ARG A 567 -33.92 11.15 -7.01
C ARG A 567 -34.65 12.27 -6.27
N GLY A 568 -35.25 11.98 -5.12
CA GLY A 568 -35.96 13.01 -4.37
C GLY A 568 -35.04 14.15 -3.88
N LEU A 569 -33.75 13.87 -3.62
CA LEU A 569 -32.78 14.91 -3.33
C LEU A 569 -32.54 15.84 -4.53
N LEU A 570 -32.30 15.28 -5.72
CA LEU A 570 -32.03 16.05 -6.93
C LEU A 570 -33.27 16.84 -7.38
N GLU A 571 -34.46 16.23 -7.31
CA GLU A 571 -35.73 16.89 -7.61
C GLU A 571 -36.02 18.04 -6.64
N ALA A 572 -35.84 17.85 -5.33
CA ALA A 572 -36.04 18.93 -4.36
C ALA A 572 -35.09 20.12 -4.59
N LEU A 573 -33.84 19.85 -5.01
CA LEU A 573 -32.86 20.89 -5.34
C LEU A 573 -33.11 21.55 -6.70
N GLU A 574 -33.76 20.84 -7.65
CA GLU A 574 -34.24 21.39 -8.92
C GLU A 574 -35.45 22.30 -8.71
N VAL A 575 -36.48 21.83 -7.98
CA VAL A 575 -37.66 22.62 -7.63
C VAL A 575 -37.27 23.83 -6.77
N GLY A 576 -36.33 23.65 -5.85
CA GLY A 576 -35.73 24.74 -5.06
C GLY A 576 -34.88 25.72 -5.89
N GLY A 577 -34.65 25.46 -7.17
CA GLY A 577 -33.98 26.36 -8.09
C GLY A 577 -32.45 26.45 -7.93
N ILE A 578 -31.81 25.47 -7.28
CA ILE A 578 -30.34 25.35 -7.20
C ILE A 578 -29.80 24.53 -8.37
N LEU A 579 -30.50 23.47 -8.77
CA LEU A 579 -30.13 22.65 -9.91
C LEU A 579 -30.92 23.04 -11.17
N LYS A 580 -30.28 22.89 -12.31
CA LYS A 580 -30.87 23.03 -13.64
C LYS A 580 -30.74 21.72 -14.40
N ARG A 581 -31.83 21.29 -15.01
CA ARG A 581 -31.85 20.12 -15.90
C ARG A 581 -31.29 20.50 -17.27
N VAL A 582 -30.32 19.72 -17.74
CA VAL A 582 -29.58 19.97 -18.98
C VAL A 582 -29.38 18.67 -19.76
N ASN A 583 -29.27 18.79 -21.09
CA ASN A 583 -28.87 17.69 -21.94
C ASN A 583 -27.34 17.61 -22.01
N SER A 584 -26.79 16.43 -21.80
CA SER A 584 -25.38 16.16 -22.02
C SER A 584 -25.03 16.23 -23.51
N ALA A 585 -23.73 16.28 -23.81
CA ALA A 585 -23.25 16.21 -25.20
C ALA A 585 -23.66 14.91 -25.94
N SER A 586 -24.06 13.86 -25.21
CA SER A 586 -24.59 12.62 -25.80
C SER A 586 -26.13 12.57 -25.83
N GLY A 587 -26.81 13.69 -25.54
CA GLY A 587 -28.27 13.80 -25.56
C GLY A 587 -28.97 13.26 -24.31
N LYS A 588 -28.25 12.97 -23.23
CA LYS A 588 -28.82 12.42 -22.00
C LYS A 588 -29.21 13.50 -21.03
N LEU A 589 -30.36 13.34 -20.38
CA LEU A 589 -30.81 14.22 -19.32
C LEU A 589 -29.95 14.08 -18.07
N GLY A 590 -29.64 15.22 -17.44
CA GLY A 590 -28.93 15.28 -16.17
C GLY A 590 -28.98 16.67 -15.56
N PHE A 591 -28.16 16.88 -14.54
CA PHE A 591 -28.20 18.06 -13.69
C PHE A 591 -26.86 18.80 -13.65
N GLN A 592 -26.95 20.13 -13.60
CA GLN A 592 -25.88 21.05 -13.28
C GLN A 592 -26.35 22.05 -12.21
N ILE A 593 -25.42 22.59 -11.43
CA ILE A 593 -25.69 23.66 -10.48
C ILE A 593 -25.82 24.96 -11.24
N ARG A 594 -26.85 25.73 -10.91
CA ARG A 594 -27.04 27.09 -11.39
C ARG A 594 -25.96 28.03 -10.89
N VAL A 595 -25.26 28.68 -11.81
CA VAL A 595 -24.13 29.55 -11.53
C VAL A 595 -24.53 30.76 -10.68
N ASP A 596 -25.73 31.31 -10.90
CA ASP A 596 -26.36 32.39 -10.14
C ASP A 596 -26.69 32.02 -8.68
N ARG A 597 -26.58 30.73 -8.33
CA ARG A 597 -26.86 30.22 -6.99
C ARG A 597 -25.59 29.99 -6.17
N LEU A 598 -24.40 30.22 -6.71
CA LEU A 598 -23.14 30.12 -5.97
C LEU A 598 -22.85 31.43 -5.21
N GLN A 599 -22.59 31.31 -3.91
CA GLN A 599 -22.14 32.42 -3.05
C GLN A 599 -20.75 32.11 -2.50
N TRP A 600 -19.79 32.98 -2.80
CA TRP A 600 -18.43 32.86 -2.30
C TRP A 600 -18.32 33.62 -0.98
N VAL A 601 -17.96 32.92 0.08
CA VAL A 601 -17.97 33.44 1.45
C VAL A 601 -16.55 33.38 2.00
N ARG A 602 -16.17 34.39 2.78
CA ARG A 602 -14.93 34.37 3.53
C ARG A 602 -14.94 33.20 4.52
N GLY A 603 -13.92 32.35 4.44
CA GLY A 603 -13.77 31.24 5.38
C GLY A 603 -13.25 31.71 6.74
N ASP A 604 -13.51 30.91 7.77
CA ASP A 604 -13.12 31.14 9.17
C ASP A 604 -11.69 30.65 9.48
N GLY A 605 -10.95 30.17 8.46
CA GLY A 605 -9.66 29.52 8.61
C GLY A 605 -9.76 28.03 8.94
N SER A 606 -10.97 27.51 9.18
CA SER A 606 -11.21 26.08 9.40
C SER A 606 -11.46 25.40 8.04
N PRO A 607 -10.70 24.36 7.68
CA PRO A 607 -11.04 23.57 6.50
C PRO A 607 -12.45 22.95 6.70
N PRO A 608 -13.29 22.90 5.66
CA PRO A 608 -14.68 22.46 5.80
C PRO A 608 -14.78 21.05 6.41
N LEU A 609 -15.62 20.90 7.45
CA LEU A 609 -15.94 19.63 8.10
C LEU A 609 -16.51 18.58 7.12
N THR A 610 -17.13 19.03 6.02
CA THR A 610 -17.57 18.20 4.88
C THR A 610 -16.43 17.64 4.04
N SER A 611 -15.20 17.59 4.58
CA SER A 611 -14.09 16.77 4.06
C SER A 611 -14.34 15.26 4.17
N ILE A 612 -15.58 14.79 4.33
CA ILE A 612 -15.98 13.37 4.32
C ILE A 612 -15.61 12.65 3.00
N LEU A 613 -15.23 13.40 1.97
CA LEU A 613 -14.61 12.88 0.74
C LEU A 613 -13.07 12.75 0.81
N TRP A 614 -12.48 12.77 2.00
CA TRP A 614 -11.15 12.25 2.24
C TRP A 614 -11.16 10.75 1.95
N PHE A 615 -10.73 10.38 0.76
CA PHE A 615 -10.15 9.07 0.55
C PHE A 615 -8.65 9.23 0.33
N PRO A 616 -7.84 8.51 1.11
CA PRO A 616 -6.40 8.66 1.16
C PRO A 616 -5.77 8.52 -0.21
N SER A 617 -4.75 9.35 -0.40
CA SER A 617 -3.85 9.27 -1.53
C SER A 617 -3.21 7.86 -1.62
N LYS A 618 -2.58 7.49 -2.74
CA LYS A 618 -1.79 6.23 -2.81
C LYS A 618 -0.66 6.23 -1.76
N ALA A 619 -0.17 7.41 -1.36
CA ALA A 619 0.81 7.59 -0.30
C ALA A 619 0.18 7.47 1.10
N ASN A 620 -1.04 7.98 1.30
CA ASN A 620 -1.73 7.88 2.60
C ASN A 620 -2.27 6.46 2.83
N ARG A 621 -2.66 5.72 1.79
CA ARG A 621 -2.93 4.28 1.91
C ARG A 621 -1.69 3.49 2.29
N VAL A 622 -0.50 3.94 1.89
CA VAL A 622 0.76 3.33 2.30
C VAL A 622 1.06 3.69 3.75
N GLU A 623 0.89 4.95 4.17
CA GLU A 623 1.10 5.41 5.56
C GLU A 623 0.06 4.86 6.56
N GLU A 624 -1.22 4.74 6.20
CA GLU A 624 -2.26 4.14 7.05
C GLU A 624 -2.11 2.62 7.20
N SER A 625 -1.47 1.97 6.23
CA SER A 625 -1.40 0.51 6.15
C SER A 625 -0.04 -0.05 6.60
N LYS A 626 0.99 0.79 6.66
CA LYS A 626 2.31 0.41 7.17
C LYS A 626 2.27 -0.01 8.65
N PRO A 627 1.67 0.74 9.61
CA PRO A 627 1.67 0.36 11.03
C PRO A 627 1.05 -1.02 11.28
N VAL A 628 -0.02 -1.30 10.54
CA VAL A 628 -0.77 -2.55 10.61
C VAL A 628 0.02 -3.73 10.01
N ALA A 629 0.87 -3.47 9.00
CA ALA A 629 1.70 -4.51 8.36
C ALA A 629 2.92 -4.80 9.23
N ASP A 630 3.53 -3.75 9.77
CA ASP A 630 4.62 -3.86 10.72
C ASP A 630 4.14 -4.61 11.98
N LEU A 631 2.93 -4.32 12.48
CA LEU A 631 2.31 -5.03 13.60
C LEU A 631 2.09 -6.52 13.30
N THR A 632 1.61 -6.84 12.10
CA THR A 632 1.43 -8.22 11.63
C THR A 632 2.76 -8.98 11.61
N ILE A 633 3.78 -8.39 11.00
CA ILE A 633 5.11 -8.98 10.89
C ILE A 633 5.71 -9.19 12.29
N MET A 634 5.52 -8.24 13.20
CA MET A 634 5.98 -8.34 14.58
C MET A 634 5.35 -9.54 15.30
N HIS A 635 4.04 -9.74 15.20
CA HIS A 635 3.38 -10.91 15.79
C HIS A 635 3.92 -12.23 15.23
N LEU A 636 4.13 -12.32 13.91
CA LEU A 636 4.70 -13.50 13.27
C LEU A 636 6.16 -13.74 13.72
N LEU A 637 6.95 -12.68 13.79
CA LEU A 637 8.33 -12.72 14.25
C LEU A 637 8.39 -13.25 15.69
N MET A 638 7.56 -12.72 16.59
CA MET A 638 7.50 -13.16 17.99
C MET A 638 7.06 -14.63 18.11
N ALA A 639 6.05 -15.07 17.34
CA ALA A 639 5.59 -16.46 17.34
C ALA A 639 6.67 -17.44 16.83
N VAL A 640 7.41 -17.07 15.78
CA VAL A 640 8.54 -17.88 15.30
C VAL A 640 9.65 -17.94 16.36
N CYS A 641 9.96 -16.82 17.01
CA CYS A 641 10.95 -16.79 18.08
C CYS A 641 10.53 -17.65 19.27
N GLU A 642 9.26 -17.58 19.69
CA GLU A 642 8.70 -18.37 20.80
C GLU A 642 8.83 -19.88 20.51
N LYS A 643 8.50 -20.31 19.28
CA LYS A 643 8.64 -21.70 18.87
C LYS A 643 10.09 -22.19 18.89
N LEU A 644 11.04 -21.33 18.54
CA LEU A 644 12.46 -21.65 18.52
C LEU A 644 13.16 -21.36 19.86
N PHE A 645 12.45 -20.82 20.86
CA PHE A 645 13.04 -20.36 22.12
C PHE A 645 13.57 -21.51 22.98
N SER A 646 12.91 -22.67 22.92
CA SER A 646 13.31 -23.89 23.62
C SER A 646 14.36 -24.72 22.88
N GLU A 647 14.59 -24.44 21.59
CA GLU A 647 15.57 -25.17 20.79
C GLU A 647 16.99 -24.71 21.11
N ASP A 648 17.92 -25.66 21.27
CA ASP A 648 19.33 -25.34 21.50
C ASP A 648 19.98 -24.72 20.25
N HIS A 649 19.56 -25.15 19.07
CA HIS A 649 20.00 -24.61 17.79
C HIS A 649 19.04 -24.96 16.65
N PHE A 650 19.13 -24.20 15.56
CA PHE A 650 18.38 -24.41 14.32
C PHE A 650 19.18 -23.87 13.12
N PHE A 651 18.70 -24.15 11.91
CA PHE A 651 19.37 -23.92 10.64
C PHE A 651 18.45 -23.24 9.64
N PHE A 652 19.06 -22.54 8.68
CA PHE A 652 18.33 -21.87 7.60
C PHE A 652 18.70 -22.50 6.26
N PRO A 653 17.80 -23.29 5.62
CA PRO A 653 18.03 -23.74 4.26
C PRO A 653 18.08 -22.53 3.31
N HIS A 654 18.94 -22.59 2.28
CA HIS A 654 19.19 -21.49 1.35
C HIS A 654 18.82 -21.84 -0.10
N GLN A 655 18.44 -20.81 -0.86
CA GLN A 655 18.22 -20.84 -2.31
C GLN A 655 18.89 -19.65 -2.98
N LEU A 656 19.16 -19.76 -4.28
CA LEU A 656 19.78 -18.73 -5.10
C LEU A 656 18.74 -17.95 -5.91
N ASP A 657 18.95 -16.65 -6.13
CA ASP A 657 18.27 -15.96 -7.24
C ASP A 657 18.92 -16.28 -8.60
N TYR A 658 18.32 -15.77 -9.68
CA TYR A 658 18.84 -15.98 -11.04
C TYR A 658 20.26 -15.42 -11.27
N ARG A 659 20.79 -14.59 -10.35
CA ARG A 659 22.15 -14.04 -10.39
C ARG A 659 23.13 -14.82 -9.52
N GLY A 660 22.65 -15.84 -8.80
CA GLY A 660 23.45 -16.66 -7.88
C GLY A 660 23.54 -16.12 -6.45
N ARG A 661 22.78 -15.08 -6.07
CA ARG A 661 22.78 -14.58 -4.67
C ARG A 661 22.00 -15.53 -3.78
N ALA A 662 22.59 -15.92 -2.65
CA ALA A 662 21.97 -16.82 -1.69
C ALA A 662 21.04 -16.09 -0.72
N TYR A 663 19.84 -16.66 -0.53
CA TYR A 663 18.82 -16.17 0.40
C TYR A 663 18.30 -17.34 1.25
N PRO A 664 18.13 -17.16 2.56
CA PRO A 664 17.36 -18.07 3.39
C PRO A 664 15.97 -18.30 2.81
N ILE A 665 15.49 -19.54 2.90
CA ILE A 665 14.14 -19.91 2.48
C ILE A 665 13.09 -19.44 3.50
N PRO A 666 13.32 -19.52 4.83
CA PRO A 666 12.40 -18.95 5.82
C PRO A 666 12.27 -17.42 5.71
N PRO A 667 11.05 -16.88 5.51
CA PRO A 667 10.88 -15.46 5.15
C PRO A 667 10.72 -14.51 6.33
N ILE A 668 10.30 -15.00 7.51
CA ILE A 668 9.92 -14.15 8.66
C ILE A 668 11.13 -13.78 9.52
N LEU A 669 11.84 -14.80 10.01
CA LEU A 669 13.07 -14.66 10.79
C LEU A 669 14.17 -15.39 10.05
N ASN A 670 15.25 -14.68 9.75
CA ASN A 670 16.46 -15.23 9.14
C ASN A 670 17.67 -14.27 9.31
N PRO A 671 18.92 -14.72 9.06
CA PRO A 671 20.11 -13.89 9.26
C PRO A 671 20.22 -12.65 8.35
N GLN A 672 19.39 -12.54 7.31
CA GLN A 672 19.32 -11.41 6.38
C GLN A 672 18.12 -10.48 6.67
N SER A 673 17.47 -10.64 7.83
CA SER A 673 16.33 -9.81 8.24
C SER A 673 16.75 -8.35 8.53
N ASP A 674 15.77 -7.54 8.95
CA ASP A 674 16.01 -6.18 9.41
C ASP A 674 16.83 -6.13 10.72
N ASP A 675 17.07 -4.93 11.25
CA ASP A 675 17.86 -4.71 12.47
C ASP A 675 17.39 -5.58 13.64
N LEU A 676 16.08 -5.60 13.91
CA LEU A 676 15.49 -6.41 14.97
C LEU A 676 15.65 -7.92 14.71
N GLY A 677 15.30 -8.38 13.50
CA GLY A 677 15.41 -9.80 13.14
C GLY A 677 16.84 -10.34 13.23
N ARG A 678 17.86 -9.53 12.90
CA ARG A 678 19.27 -9.91 13.08
C ARG A 678 19.69 -9.92 14.54
N ALA A 679 19.25 -8.96 15.35
CA ALA A 679 19.57 -8.90 16.77
C ALA A 679 18.99 -10.09 17.57
N LEU A 680 17.86 -10.64 17.11
CA LEU A 680 17.22 -11.83 17.66
C LEU A 680 17.98 -13.14 17.35
N LEU A 681 18.99 -13.11 16.48
CA LEU A 681 19.76 -14.29 16.08
C LEU A 681 21.22 -14.18 16.50
N VAL A 682 21.74 -15.24 17.09
CA VAL A 682 23.17 -15.42 17.37
C VAL A 682 23.63 -16.80 16.91
N PHE A 683 24.93 -17.01 16.73
CA PHE A 683 25.45 -18.33 16.42
C PHE A 683 25.21 -19.28 17.61
N ALA A 684 24.82 -20.52 17.33
CA ALA A 684 24.76 -21.54 18.38
C ALA A 684 26.17 -21.86 18.91
N ASP A 685 27.13 -21.97 18.00
CA ASP A 685 28.52 -22.24 18.32
C ASP A 685 29.31 -20.97 18.64
N GLY A 686 29.29 -20.58 19.92
CA GLY A 686 30.06 -19.45 20.41
C GLY A 686 31.57 -19.74 20.49
N LYS A 687 32.39 -18.69 20.41
CA LYS A 687 33.86 -18.78 20.53
C LYS A 687 34.37 -17.82 21.61
N LEU A 688 35.48 -18.20 22.25
CA LEU A 688 36.18 -17.31 23.17
C LEU A 688 36.68 -16.08 22.40
N LEU A 689 36.43 -14.87 22.92
CA LEU A 689 36.82 -13.64 22.23
C LEU A 689 38.34 -13.52 22.07
N GLY A 690 39.11 -13.82 23.13
CA GLY A 690 40.53 -13.45 23.17
C GLY A 690 40.74 -11.93 23.03
N ASN A 691 41.96 -11.50 22.71
CA ASN A 691 42.26 -10.08 22.50
C ASN A 691 41.62 -9.56 21.20
N LYS A 692 41.93 -10.21 20.07
CA LYS A 692 41.47 -9.77 18.75
C LYS A 692 39.94 -9.78 18.62
N GLY A 693 39.26 -10.75 19.24
CA GLY A 693 37.80 -10.79 19.22
C GLY A 693 37.16 -9.66 20.01
N ALA A 694 37.79 -9.20 21.11
CA ALA A 694 37.31 -8.04 21.86
C ALA A 694 37.43 -6.75 21.02
N ASP A 695 38.54 -6.57 20.30
CA ASP A 695 38.71 -5.43 19.39
C ASP A 695 37.65 -5.44 18.28
N TRP A 696 37.39 -6.61 17.67
CA TRP A 696 36.36 -6.74 16.64
C TRP A 696 34.93 -6.57 17.19
N LEU A 697 34.67 -6.97 18.44
CA LEU A 697 33.41 -6.69 19.11
C LEU A 697 33.22 -5.19 19.33
N ALA A 698 34.26 -4.47 19.73
CA ALA A 698 34.23 -3.02 19.87
C ALA A 698 34.03 -2.32 18.50
N VAL A 699 34.75 -2.74 17.46
CA VAL A 699 34.52 -2.25 16.09
C VAL A 699 33.07 -2.48 15.65
N HIS A 700 32.51 -3.67 15.90
CA HIS A 700 31.12 -3.97 15.57
C HIS A 700 30.15 -3.07 16.31
N LEU A 701 30.38 -2.85 17.60
CA LEU A 701 29.56 -1.97 18.45
C LEU A 701 29.56 -0.54 17.92
N ALA A 702 30.73 0.01 17.58
CA ALA A 702 30.84 1.32 16.92
C ALA A 702 30.11 1.38 15.57
N ASN A 703 30.19 0.32 14.77
CA ASN A 703 29.49 0.25 13.48
C ASN A 703 27.97 0.24 13.64
N MET A 704 27.44 -0.47 14.64
CA MET A 704 25.99 -0.50 14.88
C MET A 704 25.47 0.85 15.41
N PHE A 705 26.33 1.61 16.10
CA PHE A 705 26.02 2.97 16.52
C PHE A 705 25.92 3.93 15.33
N GLY A 706 26.74 3.74 14.30
CA GLY A 706 26.91 4.65 13.15
C GLY A 706 28.29 5.34 13.11
N TYR A 707 29.23 4.94 13.97
CA TYR A 707 30.61 5.43 13.98
C TYR A 707 31.49 4.56 13.06
N ASP A 708 31.10 4.42 11.79
CA ASP A 708 31.70 3.49 10.82
C ASP A 708 32.68 4.14 9.82
N LYS A 709 32.93 5.45 9.97
CA LYS A 709 33.85 6.23 9.12
C LYS A 709 35.23 6.48 9.73
N ALA A 710 35.44 6.06 10.98
CA ALA A 710 36.73 6.19 11.67
C ALA A 710 37.65 4.97 11.40
N SER A 711 38.93 5.07 11.76
CA SER A 711 39.84 3.90 11.73
C SER A 711 39.36 2.82 12.70
N PHE A 712 39.85 1.58 12.56
CA PHE A 712 39.47 0.52 13.51
C PHE A 712 39.93 0.84 14.94
N ASP A 713 41.13 1.39 15.10
CA ASP A 713 41.66 1.78 16.41
C ASP A 713 40.81 2.89 17.05
N ASP A 714 40.40 3.89 16.27
CA ASP A 714 39.51 4.96 16.76
C ASP A 714 38.13 4.43 17.17
N ARG A 715 37.62 3.41 16.45
CA ARG A 715 36.36 2.75 16.83
C ARG A 715 36.50 1.99 18.14
N VAL A 716 37.60 1.27 18.34
CA VAL A 716 37.88 0.59 19.61
C VAL A 716 37.98 1.61 20.74
N LYS A 717 38.76 2.67 20.55
CA LYS A 717 38.89 3.76 21.52
C LYS A 717 37.54 4.38 21.87
N TRP A 718 36.70 4.65 20.87
CA TRP A 718 35.37 5.22 21.08
C TRP A 718 34.49 4.33 21.98
N VAL A 719 34.56 3.01 21.84
CA VAL A 719 33.81 2.08 22.71
C VAL A 719 34.30 2.15 24.15
N HIS A 720 35.62 2.19 24.36
CA HIS A 720 36.19 2.34 25.71
C HIS A 720 35.82 3.68 26.35
N ASP A 721 35.89 4.78 25.59
CA ASP A 721 35.55 6.13 26.07
C ASP A 721 34.06 6.27 26.43
N ASN A 722 33.18 5.46 25.83
CA ASN A 722 31.74 5.49 26.07
C ASN A 722 31.22 4.29 26.89
N GLN A 723 32.11 3.55 27.55
CA GLN A 723 31.76 2.31 28.25
C GLN A 723 30.65 2.50 29.30
N ASP A 724 30.69 3.58 30.07
CA ASP A 724 29.68 3.84 31.11
C ASP A 724 28.28 4.07 30.50
N LYS A 725 28.20 4.83 29.41
CA LYS A 725 26.94 5.04 28.65
C LYS A 725 26.42 3.74 28.04
N ILE A 726 27.32 2.88 27.56
CA ILE A 726 26.96 1.55 27.04
C ILE A 726 26.33 0.71 28.15
N LEU A 727 26.92 0.69 29.35
CA LEU A 727 26.38 -0.05 30.50
C LEU A 727 25.05 0.53 31.00
N GLU A 728 24.90 1.86 30.98
CA GLU A 728 23.64 2.54 31.27
C GLU A 728 22.55 2.16 30.25
N PHE A 729 22.88 2.15 28.96
CA PHE A 729 21.95 1.76 27.89
C PHE A 729 21.49 0.31 28.00
N VAL A 730 22.38 -0.60 28.40
CA VAL A 730 22.00 -1.99 28.68
C VAL A 730 21.03 -2.10 29.84
N ALA A 731 21.15 -1.25 30.85
CA ALA A 731 20.25 -1.26 32.01
C ALA A 731 18.87 -0.67 31.68
N GLN A 732 18.82 0.37 30.84
CA GLN A 732 17.61 1.16 30.55
C GLN A 732 17.49 1.43 29.03
N PRO A 733 17.27 0.39 28.20
CA PRO A 733 17.25 0.53 26.74
C PRO A 733 16.13 1.46 26.23
N GLU A 734 15.04 1.62 26.98
CA GLU A 734 13.96 2.55 26.66
C GLU A 734 14.34 4.04 26.78
N LYS A 735 15.45 4.35 27.46
CA LYS A 735 15.94 5.73 27.66
C LYS A 735 17.03 6.13 26.67
N ILE A 736 17.06 5.49 25.50
CA ILE A 736 18.04 5.73 24.43
C ILE A 736 18.31 7.22 24.16
N SER A 737 17.26 8.05 24.04
CA SER A 737 17.39 9.50 23.78
C SER A 737 17.91 10.30 24.98
N GLN A 738 17.75 9.80 26.21
CA GLN A 738 18.31 10.46 27.40
C GLN A 738 19.80 10.18 27.54
N ILE A 739 20.22 8.97 27.17
CA ILE A 739 21.62 8.51 27.30
C ILE A 739 22.50 9.07 26.17
N TRP A 740 21.97 9.06 24.94
CA TRP A 740 22.71 9.45 23.74
C TRP A 740 22.29 10.81 23.14
N GLY A 741 21.26 11.47 23.70
CA GLY A 741 20.76 12.76 23.21
C GLY A 741 20.09 12.68 21.83
N ASP A 742 20.28 13.72 21.01
CA ASP A 742 19.82 13.77 19.61
C ASP A 742 20.62 12.84 18.68
N ALA A 743 21.64 12.14 19.18
CA ALA A 743 22.42 11.20 18.38
C ALA A 743 21.52 10.03 17.94
N ARG A 744 21.43 9.85 16.62
CA ARG A 744 20.64 8.76 16.03
C ARG A 744 21.51 7.51 15.95
N ILE A 745 21.13 6.47 16.67
CA ILE A 745 21.74 5.14 16.53
C ILE A 745 21.21 4.50 15.23
N ASP A 746 22.11 4.09 14.35
CA ASP A 746 21.77 3.53 13.03
C ASP A 746 21.05 2.17 13.15
N LYS A 747 21.54 1.30 14.03
CA LYS A 747 21.06 -0.09 14.22
C LYS A 747 20.81 -0.39 15.70
N PRO A 748 19.73 0.14 16.31
CA PRO A 748 19.54 0.13 17.76
C PRO A 748 19.48 -1.27 18.38
N TRP A 749 18.88 -2.25 17.70
CA TRP A 749 18.74 -3.61 18.24
C TRP A 749 20.04 -4.40 18.13
N CYS A 750 20.73 -4.34 16.99
CA CYS A 750 22.06 -4.93 16.87
C CYS A 750 23.06 -4.24 17.81
N PHE A 751 22.95 -2.92 18.01
CA PHE A 751 23.74 -2.18 18.97
C PHE A 751 23.50 -2.67 20.41
N LEU A 752 22.25 -2.83 20.82
CA LEU A 752 21.92 -3.40 22.15
C LEU A 752 22.46 -4.82 22.32
N ALA A 753 22.37 -5.66 21.28
CA ALA A 753 22.94 -7.02 21.31
C ALA A 753 24.46 -6.99 21.52
N ALA A 754 25.17 -6.10 20.81
CA ALA A 754 26.60 -5.89 20.98
C ALA A 754 26.94 -5.34 22.38
N CYS A 755 26.14 -4.41 22.91
CA CYS A 755 26.34 -3.85 24.26
C CYS A 755 26.18 -4.92 25.37
N LEU A 756 25.23 -5.85 25.21
CA LEU A 756 25.05 -6.98 26.12
C LEU A 756 26.28 -7.91 26.13
N GLU A 757 26.82 -8.23 24.96
CA GLU A 757 28.03 -9.04 24.80
C GLU A 757 29.26 -8.31 25.35
N TRP A 758 29.35 -6.98 25.16
CA TRP A 758 30.39 -6.14 25.75
C TRP A 758 30.33 -6.15 27.28
N LYS A 759 29.14 -6.03 27.88
CA LYS A 759 28.94 -6.19 29.33
C LYS A 759 29.39 -7.56 29.82
N GLY A 760 29.16 -8.62 29.03
CA GLY A 760 29.65 -9.96 29.31
C GLY A 760 31.18 -10.05 29.28
N TYR A 761 31.80 -9.44 28.27
CA TYR A 761 33.25 -9.31 28.14
C TYR A 761 33.86 -8.55 29.32
N LEU A 762 33.30 -7.42 29.76
CA LEU A 762 33.82 -6.68 30.91
C LEU A 762 33.82 -7.50 32.21
N LYS A 763 32.90 -8.46 32.35
CA LYS A 763 32.83 -9.34 33.52
C LYS A 763 33.81 -10.51 33.46
N LYS A 764 33.97 -11.15 32.30
CA LYS A 764 34.75 -12.40 32.15
C LYS A 764 36.10 -12.20 31.45
N GLY A 765 36.36 -11.02 30.91
CA GLY A 765 37.52 -10.71 30.09
C GLY A 765 37.63 -11.63 28.87
N LYS A 766 38.86 -12.04 28.56
CA LYS A 766 39.22 -12.78 27.34
C LYS A 766 38.59 -14.18 27.23
N SER A 767 38.19 -14.76 28.36
CA SER A 767 37.52 -16.06 28.43
C SER A 767 36.01 -15.97 28.21
N TYR A 768 35.50 -14.78 27.91
CA TYR A 768 34.11 -14.61 27.52
C TYR A 768 33.83 -15.32 26.18
N LYS A 769 32.89 -16.26 26.19
CA LYS A 769 32.40 -16.97 25.00
C LYS A 769 31.29 -16.14 24.37
N SER A 770 31.59 -15.49 23.25
CA SER A 770 30.62 -14.69 22.49
C SER A 770 29.95 -15.54 21.42
N HIS A 771 28.66 -15.29 21.19
CA HIS A 771 27.86 -15.93 20.17
C HIS A 771 27.45 -14.93 19.05
N LEU A 772 27.76 -13.64 19.24
CA LEU A 772 27.33 -12.57 18.35
C LEU A 772 28.00 -12.65 16.97
N PRO A 773 27.22 -12.63 15.87
CA PRO A 773 27.77 -12.51 14.53
C PRO A 773 28.34 -11.10 14.30
N ILE A 774 29.64 -11.01 14.01
CA ILE A 774 30.29 -9.74 13.65
C ILE A 774 30.14 -9.50 12.15
N ALA A 775 29.27 -8.55 11.78
CA ALA A 775 29.03 -8.19 10.39
C ALA A 775 30.18 -7.36 9.80
N MET A 776 30.66 -7.77 8.63
CA MET A 776 31.62 -7.05 7.79
C MET A 776 30.96 -6.73 6.45
N ASP A 777 30.94 -5.46 6.06
CA ASP A 777 30.32 -5.00 4.82
C ASP A 777 31.31 -4.18 3.99
N GLY A 778 31.22 -4.32 2.67
CA GLY A 778 32.11 -3.64 1.73
C GLY A 778 31.60 -2.25 1.36
N THR A 779 32.52 -1.31 1.14
CA THR A 779 32.15 0.03 0.65
C THR A 779 31.77 -0.04 -0.82
N CYS A 780 30.47 -0.19 -1.10
CA CYS A 780 29.91 -0.25 -2.45
C CYS A 780 30.51 -1.39 -3.30
N ASN A 781 30.23 -2.65 -2.95
CA ASN A 781 30.80 -3.84 -3.61
C ASN A 781 30.70 -3.83 -5.15
N GLY A 782 29.66 -3.22 -5.71
CA GLY A 782 29.52 -3.06 -7.16
C GLY A 782 30.67 -2.26 -7.78
N LEU A 783 31.00 -1.10 -7.20
CA LEU A 783 32.11 -0.27 -7.66
C LEU A 783 33.46 -0.88 -7.30
N GLN A 784 33.57 -1.63 -6.20
CA GLN A 784 34.77 -2.42 -5.90
C GLN A 784 35.05 -3.41 -7.03
N HIS A 785 34.04 -4.21 -7.44
CA HIS A 785 34.21 -5.16 -8.54
C HIS A 785 34.56 -4.46 -9.87
N LEU A 786 33.91 -3.34 -10.20
CA LEU A 786 34.24 -2.59 -11.43
C LEU A 786 35.66 -2.02 -11.40
N SER A 787 36.06 -1.45 -10.26
CA SER A 787 37.40 -0.86 -10.10
C SER A 787 38.48 -1.95 -10.16
N ALA A 788 38.22 -3.11 -9.54
CA ALA A 788 39.11 -4.27 -9.61
C ALA A 788 39.23 -4.83 -11.03
N MET A 789 38.11 -5.03 -11.75
CA MET A 789 38.12 -5.53 -13.14
C MET A 789 38.75 -4.53 -14.11
N GLY A 790 38.52 -3.24 -13.90
CA GLY A 790 39.03 -2.16 -14.74
C GLY A 790 40.43 -1.68 -14.34
N HIS A 791 41.00 -2.21 -13.25
CA HIS A 791 42.25 -1.76 -12.65
C HIS A 791 42.26 -0.23 -12.42
N ASP A 792 41.12 0.35 -12.04
CA ASP A 792 40.98 1.80 -11.82
C ASP A 792 41.58 2.20 -10.47
N PRO A 793 42.73 2.91 -10.44
CA PRO A 793 43.37 3.29 -9.18
C PRO A 793 42.56 4.33 -8.40
N VAL A 794 41.78 5.16 -9.09
CA VAL A 794 40.97 6.22 -8.46
C VAL A 794 39.75 5.60 -7.80
N GLY A 795 38.98 4.80 -8.54
CA GLY A 795 37.86 4.04 -8.01
C GLY A 795 38.30 3.11 -6.88
N SER A 796 39.42 2.40 -7.05
CA SER A 796 39.96 1.49 -6.05
C SER A 796 40.26 2.17 -4.72
N ARG A 797 40.80 3.41 -4.75
CA ARG A 797 41.00 4.21 -3.54
C ARG A 797 39.67 4.54 -2.85
N TYR A 798 38.73 5.15 -3.56
CA TYR A 798 37.45 5.58 -2.97
C TYR A 798 36.55 4.42 -2.53
N THR A 799 36.78 3.22 -3.05
CA THR A 799 36.10 1.98 -2.63
C THR A 799 36.91 1.14 -1.65
N ASN A 800 38.02 1.67 -1.09
CA ASN A 800 38.84 1.02 -0.08
C ASN A 800 39.49 -0.32 -0.50
N LEU A 801 39.80 -0.49 -1.79
CA LEU A 801 40.58 -1.63 -2.31
C LEU A 801 42.09 -1.45 -2.13
N VAL A 802 42.53 -0.20 -1.99
CA VAL A 802 43.93 0.16 -1.69
C VAL A 802 44.03 0.53 -0.21
N PRO A 803 45.09 0.12 0.50
CA PRO A 803 45.28 0.50 1.90
C PRO A 803 45.27 2.02 2.10
N GLY A 804 44.54 2.47 3.11
CA GLY A 804 44.48 3.86 3.55
C GLY A 804 44.49 3.96 5.07
N SER A 805 44.82 5.14 5.61
CA SER A 805 44.85 5.38 7.06
C SER A 805 43.46 5.45 7.70
N LYS A 806 42.43 5.77 6.91
CA LYS A 806 41.02 5.73 7.29
C LYS A 806 40.18 5.26 6.10
N PRO A 807 38.96 4.75 6.35
CA PRO A 807 38.04 4.42 5.26
C PRO A 807 37.67 5.67 4.47
N GLU A 808 37.79 5.60 3.15
CA GLU A 808 37.30 6.61 2.22
C GLU A 808 35.78 6.47 2.02
N ASP A 809 35.11 7.59 1.75
CA ASP A 809 33.66 7.66 1.54
C ASP A 809 33.35 8.19 0.13
N ILE A 810 33.18 7.26 -0.81
CA ILE A 810 32.81 7.58 -2.20
C ILE A 810 31.51 8.38 -2.32
N TYR A 811 30.54 8.17 -1.42
CA TYR A 811 29.27 8.89 -1.49
C TYR A 811 29.43 10.34 -1.09
N GLN A 812 30.22 10.60 -0.03
CA GLN A 812 30.52 11.95 0.42
C GLN A 812 31.36 12.70 -0.63
N GLU A 813 32.31 12.03 -1.27
CA GLU A 813 33.13 12.62 -2.33
C GLU A 813 32.28 13.04 -3.54
N VAL A 814 31.42 12.14 -4.03
CA VAL A 814 30.50 12.46 -5.12
C VAL A 814 29.55 13.61 -4.73
N ALA A 815 29.08 13.64 -3.49
CA ALA A 815 28.25 14.72 -2.99
C ALA A 815 29.00 16.06 -2.93
N ASN A 816 30.27 16.07 -2.52
CA ASN A 816 31.12 17.26 -2.52
C ASN A 816 31.33 17.78 -3.94
N ARG A 817 31.69 16.89 -4.89
CA ARG A 817 31.89 17.27 -6.28
C ARG A 817 30.62 17.79 -6.94
N LEU A 818 29.46 17.22 -6.60
CA LEU A 818 28.16 17.71 -7.06
C LEU A 818 27.87 19.12 -6.50
N LYS A 819 28.16 19.38 -5.22
CA LYS A 819 27.97 20.71 -4.62
C LYS A 819 28.81 21.77 -5.33
N GLU A 820 30.06 21.46 -5.67
CA GLU A 820 30.94 22.37 -6.43
C GLU A 820 30.33 22.71 -7.80
N LEU A 821 29.87 21.70 -8.54
CA LEU A 821 29.24 21.89 -9.86
C LEU A 821 27.94 22.69 -9.79
N VAL A 822 27.13 22.47 -8.75
CA VAL A 822 25.87 23.20 -8.55
C VAL A 822 26.11 24.66 -8.13
N CYS A 823 27.13 24.94 -7.32
CA CYS A 823 27.51 26.31 -6.97
C CYS A 823 28.02 27.10 -8.19
N PHE A 824 28.70 26.42 -9.12
CA PHE A 824 29.17 27.03 -10.37
C PHE A 824 28.05 27.42 -11.35
N LEU A 825 26.84 26.84 -11.19
CA LEU A 825 25.66 27.15 -12.01
C LEU A 825 24.79 28.27 -11.41
N GLN A 826 25.17 28.84 -10.27
CA GLN A 826 24.49 29.96 -9.61
C GLN A 826 25.20 31.31 -9.80
N VAL A 827 26.28 31.35 -10.58
CA VAL A 827 26.94 32.56 -11.11
C VAL A 827 26.58 32.67 -12.58
#